data_AF-A0A134A1N8-F1
#
_entry.id   AF-A0A134A1N8-F1
#
_cell.length_a   1.000
_cell.length_b   1.000
_cell.length_c   1.000
_cell.angle_alpha   90.00
_cell.angle_beta   90.00
_cell.angle_gamma   90.00
#
_symmetry.space_group_name_H-M   'P 1'
#
loop_
_entity.id
_entity.type
_entity.pdbx_description
1 polymer ?
#
loop_
_entity_poly.entity_id
_entity_poly.type
_entity_poly.pdbx_seq_one_letter_code
_entity_poly.pdbx_strand_id
1 'polypeptide(L)'
;MKSRLFALLGMVLAFCICLPLGMRTALAESDHPIYVNGSTGSDSNPGTEDAPVKTFAKVKELLPGSGFDFAYVSGALKPSGDETWDLGGKMLQRASGYYGELIHVGGGAKLTLANIVVDGGIDNGSWAECTGGSGEGGSIVGVFDGGALTIAEGATLQNNYIRSEGHWYPEAGGGVFAKDAGTTVNVEGGTIRNNSAVRGGGIYGCDNAVINMSSGTITGNHAVDGTNSNPDLDQRYGGSGGGICVFDGADINLSGGTISGNDAFERGGGISVGTFFGPQSQSVLTMTGGTIDGNSAGSGGGGIFVQYGDDSAYSIATITGGSITNNAMTGEGDDNGMFGGGGIYVNGIGDGYTGWHDAELYLSNVEVANNSTKVYGGGYAACPASVTEINLTNGSVFYNNKADEGANELYILAATWLGTHSGNPPYEISPSMLGGGAYRWTYDDGSEVPLDDLKGVLDAWSGQELSLGNALTKDDPGVQKALGLAKVHITGNSSATRGGGIGSNGTVFIGKSVETTEIKVTKTWNDGSEQNATHPGSVLVNLYRDGQYVGFQKVTPDSDGNWTATFQNLPKNDPSGHVYDYTVEERKVEGYVPEVSGSAAEGFVITNTPATSVQVKKSWVGPVAGPVTVKLLADGHDTDRELALNEGSGWKGSFDDLPKYAEDGHAIAYSVRESDVPDGYEASDPAGDAATGFTITNTNVEKVHVQGSKTWDDDNDRDGLRPASITVRLLAGQTEVASKEVTAEQGWSWDFGELPKYDGNGSPISYRIVEDKVGGYASTTSETGFDVTNTHSPSVTFVKVEKVWDDADNASGKRPASVRVQLTANGKATGDAVELSAANGWKHSWDKLPVNEAGKKVTYAVQEVEVPDGYASEVTGNAGEGFTITNKLTTTPPDKTPKKPKPETPSKATPKPKPATPKTGDDSASPIAPLLASACALSAGLALRRGARRED
;
A
#
# COMPACT_ATOMS: atom_id res chain seq x y z
N MET A 1 -8.68 -48.20 -48.22
CA MET A 1 -9.28 -48.73 -49.48
C MET A 1 -8.19 -48.83 -50.56
N LYS A 2 -8.51 -49.44 -51.72
CA LYS A 2 -7.76 -49.48 -53.00
C LYS A 2 -6.73 -48.34 -53.17
N SER A 3 -5.44 -48.50 -53.47
CA SER A 3 -4.71 -49.40 -54.40
C SER A 3 -4.86 -49.09 -55.91
N ARG A 4 -3.75 -48.62 -56.52
CA ARG A 4 -3.27 -48.76 -57.92
C ARG A 4 -2.07 -47.79 -58.10
N LEU A 5 -0.87 -48.18 -58.53
CA LEU A 5 -0.38 -48.97 -59.69
C LEU A 5 -0.08 -48.08 -60.92
N PHE A 6 1.20 -47.97 -61.30
CA PHE A 6 1.67 -48.12 -62.69
C PHE A 6 3.21 -48.30 -62.75
N ALA A 7 3.71 -48.99 -63.78
CA ALA A 7 5.14 -49.22 -64.03
C ALA A 7 5.41 -49.57 -65.52
N LEU A 8 6.61 -49.22 -66.02
CA LEU A 8 7.25 -49.62 -67.29
C LEU A 8 8.76 -49.33 -67.09
N LEU A 9 9.76 -50.22 -67.21
CA LEU A 9 10.18 -51.13 -68.30
C LEU A 9 10.76 -50.37 -69.52
N GLY A 10 11.96 -50.64 -70.06
CA GLY A 10 13.08 -51.56 -69.72
C GLY A 10 14.41 -50.98 -70.29
N MET A 11 15.48 -51.70 -70.69
CA MET A 11 15.88 -53.14 -70.69
C MET A 11 17.42 -53.21 -71.01
N VAL A 12 17.96 -54.32 -71.57
CA VAL A 12 19.33 -54.52 -72.14
C VAL A 12 20.50 -54.59 -71.12
N LEU A 13 21.43 -55.56 -71.12
CA LEU A 13 21.47 -56.96 -71.62
C LEU A 13 22.63 -57.70 -70.89
N ALA A 14 22.68 -59.04 -70.86
CA ALA A 14 23.70 -59.81 -70.14
C ALA A 14 24.33 -60.96 -70.95
N PHE A 15 25.62 -61.24 -70.69
CA PHE A 15 26.39 -62.46 -71.00
C PHE A 15 27.53 -62.54 -69.95
N CYS A 16 27.50 -63.41 -68.94
CA CYS A 16 27.74 -64.87 -68.94
C CYS A 16 29.20 -65.30 -69.15
N ILE A 17 29.85 -65.77 -68.06
CA ILE A 17 30.79 -66.93 -67.99
C ILE A 17 30.95 -67.36 -66.50
N CYS A 18 31.43 -68.58 -66.28
CA CYS A 18 31.20 -69.43 -65.10
C CYS A 18 32.02 -69.11 -63.81
N LEU A 19 31.38 -69.35 -62.64
CA LEU A 19 31.82 -70.12 -61.44
C LEU A 19 33.23 -69.90 -60.81
N PRO A 20 33.37 -69.95 -59.46
CA PRO A 20 32.90 -71.07 -58.63
C PRO A 20 32.04 -70.71 -57.40
N LEU A 21 31.62 -71.75 -56.67
CA LEU A 21 30.99 -71.64 -55.35
C LEU A 21 32.01 -71.06 -54.35
N GLY A 22 31.79 -69.81 -53.91
CA GLY A 22 32.34 -69.33 -52.66
C GLY A 22 31.62 -69.98 -51.47
N MET A 23 32.35 -70.38 -50.44
CA MET A 23 31.76 -70.93 -49.22
C MET A 23 30.80 -69.93 -48.58
N ARG A 24 29.56 -70.36 -48.29
CA ARG A 24 28.89 -69.84 -47.11
C ARG A 24 29.55 -70.50 -45.90
N THR A 25 30.59 -69.86 -45.37
CA THR A 25 30.97 -70.09 -43.98
C THR A 25 29.76 -69.70 -43.13
N ALA A 26 29.09 -70.69 -42.56
CA ALA A 26 28.46 -70.45 -41.27
C ALA A 26 29.57 -69.96 -40.35
N LEU A 27 29.37 -68.82 -39.69
CA LEU A 27 30.16 -68.51 -38.50
C LEU A 27 29.90 -69.68 -37.55
N ALA A 28 30.96 -70.36 -37.13
CA ALA A 28 30.83 -71.35 -36.08
C ALA A 28 30.43 -70.59 -34.80
N GLU A 29 29.36 -71.04 -34.15
CA GLU A 29 29.01 -70.55 -32.83
C GLU A 29 30.20 -70.84 -31.91
N SER A 30 30.75 -69.80 -31.27
CA SER A 30 31.91 -69.92 -30.40
C SER A 30 31.44 -70.01 -28.96
N ASP A 31 31.48 -71.21 -28.37
CA ASP A 31 31.07 -71.49 -26.98
C ASP A 31 32.00 -70.84 -25.91
N HIS A 32 32.69 -69.74 -26.23
CA HIS A 32 33.59 -69.00 -25.37
C HIS A 32 33.43 -67.48 -25.57
N PRO A 33 33.68 -66.65 -24.53
CA PRO A 33 33.71 -65.20 -24.71
C PRO A 33 34.88 -64.80 -25.62
N ILE A 34 34.74 -63.64 -26.28
CA ILE A 34 35.75 -63.12 -27.20
C ILE A 34 36.81 -62.35 -26.42
N TYR A 35 38.08 -62.71 -26.57
CA TYR A 35 39.22 -61.99 -26.01
C TYR A 35 39.93 -61.15 -27.08
N VAL A 36 40.34 -59.94 -26.72
CA VAL A 36 41.06 -59.00 -27.59
C VAL A 36 42.27 -58.39 -26.89
N ASN A 37 43.36 -58.21 -27.64
CA ASN A 37 44.60 -57.61 -27.16
C ASN A 37 45.22 -56.74 -28.28
N GLY A 38 45.08 -55.43 -28.18
CA GLY A 38 45.58 -54.50 -29.20
C GLY A 38 47.09 -54.58 -29.40
N SER A 39 47.85 -54.89 -28.34
CA SER A 39 49.30 -55.03 -28.38
C SER A 39 49.77 -56.31 -29.06
N THR A 40 49.40 -57.48 -28.54
CA THR A 40 49.96 -58.80 -28.93
C THR A 40 49.03 -59.68 -29.76
N GLY A 41 47.73 -59.37 -29.82
CA GLY A 41 46.73 -60.13 -30.57
C GLY A 41 46.86 -60.00 -32.10
N SER A 42 46.13 -60.85 -32.81
CA SER A 42 46.03 -60.87 -34.28
C SER A 42 44.61 -61.20 -34.73
N ASP A 43 44.08 -60.47 -35.72
CA ASP A 43 42.72 -60.71 -36.26
C ASP A 43 42.60 -62.01 -37.09
N SER A 44 43.71 -62.75 -37.24
CA SER A 44 43.72 -64.15 -37.71
C SER A 44 43.30 -65.17 -36.66
N ASN A 45 43.23 -64.76 -35.38
CA ASN A 45 43.02 -65.65 -34.24
C ASN A 45 41.53 -65.91 -33.98
N PRO A 46 41.16 -67.00 -33.27
CA PRO A 46 39.75 -67.28 -32.95
C PRO A 46 39.15 -66.36 -31.88
N GLY A 47 39.95 -65.61 -31.12
CA GLY A 47 39.47 -64.78 -30.01
C GLY A 47 39.29 -65.54 -28.71
N THR A 48 40.08 -66.60 -28.48
CA THR A 48 40.20 -67.26 -27.17
C THR A 48 41.23 -66.55 -26.29
N GLU A 49 41.26 -66.82 -24.99
CA GLU A 49 42.22 -66.23 -24.04
C GLU A 49 43.69 -66.42 -24.47
N ASP A 50 44.07 -67.65 -24.84
CA ASP A 50 45.41 -67.98 -25.38
C ASP A 50 45.69 -67.41 -26.78
N ALA A 51 44.65 -66.98 -27.52
CA ALA A 51 44.76 -66.51 -28.90
C ALA A 51 43.75 -65.36 -29.17
N PRO A 52 43.98 -64.19 -28.58
CA PRO A 52 43.08 -63.05 -28.68
C PRO A 52 43.15 -62.41 -30.07
N VAL A 53 42.05 -61.78 -30.49
CA VAL A 53 42.04 -60.91 -31.69
C VAL A 53 42.74 -59.58 -31.39
N LYS A 54 42.95 -58.72 -32.39
CA LYS A 54 43.69 -57.46 -32.23
C LYS A 54 42.80 -56.24 -32.19
N THR A 55 41.83 -56.14 -33.10
CA THR A 55 41.09 -54.89 -33.34
C THR A 55 39.66 -54.93 -32.82
N PHE A 56 39.14 -53.75 -32.48
CA PHE A 56 37.72 -53.54 -32.19
C PHE A 56 36.83 -54.02 -33.35
N ALA A 57 37.25 -53.78 -34.60
CA ALA A 57 36.53 -54.24 -35.79
C ALA A 57 36.35 -55.77 -35.79
N LYS A 58 37.36 -56.53 -35.37
CA LYS A 58 37.26 -57.99 -35.27
C LYS A 58 36.41 -58.46 -34.08
N VAL A 59 36.44 -57.74 -32.96
CA VAL A 59 35.48 -57.98 -31.85
C VAL A 59 34.04 -57.79 -32.34
N LYS A 60 33.75 -56.69 -33.05
CA LYS A 60 32.41 -56.41 -33.62
C LYS A 60 31.95 -57.46 -34.65
N GLU A 61 32.89 -58.11 -35.36
CA GLU A 61 32.61 -59.23 -36.27
C GLU A 61 32.24 -60.52 -35.52
N LEU A 62 33.03 -60.90 -34.49
CA LEU A 62 32.90 -62.20 -33.81
C LEU A 62 31.85 -62.22 -32.70
N LEU A 63 31.74 -61.15 -31.91
CA LEU A 63 30.90 -61.09 -30.71
C LEU A 63 29.44 -61.53 -30.94
N PRO A 64 28.74 -61.13 -32.03
CA PRO A 64 27.37 -61.60 -32.31
C PRO A 64 27.24 -63.13 -32.53
N GLY A 65 28.33 -63.83 -32.85
CA GLY A 65 28.37 -65.29 -33.03
C GLY A 65 28.89 -66.08 -31.82
N SER A 66 29.18 -65.40 -30.71
CA SER A 66 29.70 -66.04 -29.47
C SER A 66 28.63 -66.44 -28.47
N GLY A 67 27.41 -65.89 -28.59
CA GLY A 67 26.38 -66.03 -27.55
C GLY A 67 26.63 -65.19 -26.28
N PHE A 68 27.73 -64.45 -26.19
CA PHE A 68 28.03 -63.51 -25.11
C PHE A 68 27.65 -62.07 -25.48
N ASP A 69 27.28 -61.28 -24.46
CA ASP A 69 27.02 -59.84 -24.56
C ASP A 69 28.25 -58.98 -24.22
N PHE A 70 29.41 -59.60 -24.04
CA PHE A 70 30.67 -58.94 -23.68
C PHE A 70 31.89 -59.56 -24.37
N ALA A 71 32.96 -58.78 -24.52
CA ALA A 71 34.29 -59.23 -24.91
C ALA A 71 35.36 -58.74 -23.91
N TYR A 72 36.34 -59.58 -23.60
CA TYR A 72 37.41 -59.29 -22.65
C TYR A 72 38.60 -58.59 -23.31
N VAL A 73 39.00 -57.45 -22.76
CA VAL A 73 40.19 -56.69 -23.17
C VAL A 73 41.36 -57.09 -22.26
N SER A 74 42.35 -57.79 -22.82
CA SER A 74 43.61 -58.17 -22.15
C SER A 74 44.82 -57.34 -22.56
N GLY A 75 44.60 -56.30 -23.39
CA GLY A 75 45.61 -55.34 -23.81
C GLY A 75 44.99 -54.20 -24.60
N ALA A 76 45.28 -52.96 -24.21
CA ALA A 76 44.71 -51.71 -24.71
C ALA A 76 44.38 -51.71 -26.21
N LEU A 77 43.11 -51.46 -26.54
CA LEU A 77 42.66 -51.22 -27.90
C LEU A 77 43.10 -49.82 -28.36
N LYS A 78 43.62 -49.69 -29.60
CA LYS A 78 44.04 -48.41 -30.17
C LYS A 78 43.28 -48.14 -31.48
N PRO A 79 42.64 -46.97 -31.66
CA PRO A 79 42.07 -46.57 -32.95
C PRO A 79 43.19 -46.28 -33.95
N SER A 80 42.91 -46.46 -35.23
CA SER A 80 43.85 -46.27 -36.35
C SER A 80 43.73 -44.92 -37.06
N GLY A 81 42.80 -44.07 -36.62
CA GLY A 81 42.50 -42.75 -37.18
C GLY A 81 41.25 -42.16 -36.54
N ASP A 82 40.41 -41.50 -37.35
CA ASP A 82 39.06 -41.08 -36.95
C ASP A 82 38.09 -42.28 -37.03
N GLU A 83 37.65 -42.81 -35.89
CA GLU A 83 36.81 -44.01 -35.78
C GLU A 83 35.55 -43.81 -34.91
N THR A 84 34.55 -44.66 -35.11
CA THR A 84 33.36 -44.76 -34.26
C THR A 84 33.14 -46.19 -33.81
N TRP A 85 33.21 -46.44 -32.51
CA TRP A 85 33.04 -47.76 -31.90
C TRP A 85 31.65 -47.87 -31.27
N ASP A 86 30.93 -48.89 -31.72
CA ASP A 86 29.56 -49.21 -31.34
C ASP A 86 29.44 -50.74 -31.29
N LEU A 87 28.85 -51.29 -30.23
CA LEU A 87 28.59 -52.74 -30.12
C LEU A 87 27.10 -53.05 -29.93
N GLY A 88 26.20 -52.12 -30.28
CA GLY A 88 24.76 -52.27 -30.10
C GLY A 88 24.32 -52.50 -28.65
N GLY A 89 24.98 -51.80 -27.70
CA GLY A 89 24.75 -51.90 -26.26
C GLY A 89 25.53 -53.00 -25.54
N LYS A 90 26.32 -53.81 -26.26
CA LYS A 90 27.21 -54.83 -25.67
C LYS A 90 28.46 -54.21 -25.05
N MET A 91 29.18 -55.02 -24.28
CA MET A 91 30.26 -54.59 -23.39
C MET A 91 31.67 -54.95 -23.89
N LEU A 92 32.63 -54.07 -23.65
CA LEU A 92 34.05 -54.39 -23.52
C LEU A 92 34.40 -54.41 -22.03
N GLN A 93 34.89 -55.52 -21.49
CA GLN A 93 35.21 -55.66 -20.07
C GLN A 93 36.70 -55.89 -19.86
N ARG A 94 37.28 -55.35 -18.78
CA ARG A 94 38.65 -55.69 -18.34
C ARG A 94 38.82 -57.21 -18.18
N ALA A 95 39.84 -57.78 -18.79
CA ALA A 95 40.20 -59.18 -18.57
C ALA A 95 40.84 -59.37 -17.18
N SER A 96 40.63 -60.55 -16.57
CA SER A 96 41.28 -60.89 -15.30
C SER A 96 42.81 -60.79 -15.41
N GLY A 97 43.44 -60.09 -14.48
CA GLY A 97 44.88 -59.84 -14.49
C GLY A 97 45.38 -58.83 -15.53
N TYR A 98 44.50 -58.11 -16.25
CA TYR A 98 44.90 -57.00 -17.13
C TYR A 98 44.63 -55.63 -16.51
N TYR A 99 45.69 -54.80 -16.46
CA TYR A 99 45.77 -53.63 -15.58
C TYR A 99 46.02 -52.29 -16.28
N GLY A 100 46.31 -52.29 -17.58
CA GLY A 100 46.43 -51.05 -18.35
C GLY A 100 45.08 -50.42 -18.68
N GLU A 101 45.12 -49.32 -19.43
CA GLU A 101 43.94 -48.72 -20.04
C GLU A 101 43.23 -49.70 -21.00
N LEU A 102 41.90 -49.75 -21.00
CA LEU A 102 41.17 -50.65 -21.91
C LEU A 102 41.19 -50.11 -23.35
N ILE A 103 41.22 -48.78 -23.47
CA ILE A 103 41.28 -48.05 -24.73
C ILE A 103 42.35 -46.96 -24.62
N HIS A 104 43.20 -46.83 -25.63
CA HIS A 104 44.27 -45.84 -25.70
C HIS A 104 44.12 -45.02 -26.98
N VAL A 105 43.79 -43.74 -26.84
CA VAL A 105 43.55 -42.79 -27.94
C VAL A 105 44.72 -41.80 -27.99
N GLY A 106 45.70 -42.08 -28.85
CA GLY A 106 46.94 -41.31 -28.95
C GLY A 106 47.29 -40.88 -30.38
N GLY A 107 48.28 -40.00 -30.52
CA GLY A 107 48.87 -39.61 -31.80
C GLY A 107 47.92 -38.87 -32.75
N GLY A 108 47.03 -38.03 -32.21
CA GLY A 108 46.03 -37.30 -32.99
C GLY A 108 44.84 -38.12 -33.50
N ALA A 109 44.72 -39.40 -33.10
CA ALA A 109 43.56 -40.23 -33.44
C ALA A 109 42.28 -39.75 -32.74
N LYS A 110 41.11 -39.97 -33.34
CA LYS A 110 39.81 -39.57 -32.77
C LYS A 110 38.88 -40.75 -32.64
N LEU A 111 38.28 -40.93 -31.47
CA LEU A 111 37.39 -42.05 -31.19
C LEU A 111 36.06 -41.55 -30.64
N THR A 112 34.98 -41.81 -31.38
CA THR A 112 33.62 -41.69 -30.85
C THR A 112 33.17 -43.04 -30.31
N LEU A 113 32.82 -43.12 -29.03
CA LEU A 113 32.10 -44.24 -28.43
C LEU A 113 30.59 -43.95 -28.51
N ALA A 114 29.79 -44.89 -28.97
CA ALA A 114 28.32 -44.82 -29.01
C ALA A 114 27.72 -46.21 -28.83
N ASN A 115 26.55 -46.35 -28.17
CA ASN A 115 25.90 -47.66 -27.92
C ASN A 115 26.88 -48.78 -27.49
N ILE A 116 27.67 -48.53 -26.45
CA ILE A 116 28.75 -49.42 -26.00
C ILE A 116 29.00 -49.23 -24.50
N VAL A 117 29.11 -50.33 -23.76
CA VAL A 117 29.59 -50.29 -22.38
C VAL A 117 31.07 -50.62 -22.38
N VAL A 118 31.89 -49.84 -21.67
CA VAL A 118 33.29 -50.16 -21.40
C VAL A 118 33.45 -50.24 -19.88
N ASP A 119 33.76 -51.42 -19.36
CA ASP A 119 33.61 -51.80 -17.96
C ASP A 119 34.95 -52.21 -17.35
N GLY A 120 35.34 -51.54 -16.26
CA GLY A 120 36.58 -51.77 -15.54
C GLY A 120 36.66 -53.09 -14.78
N GLY A 121 35.57 -53.85 -14.67
CA GLY A 121 35.58 -55.24 -14.20
C GLY A 121 35.62 -55.42 -12.68
N ILE A 122 35.19 -54.45 -11.87
CA ILE A 122 35.11 -54.63 -10.41
C ILE A 122 34.00 -55.62 -10.05
N ASP A 123 34.38 -56.88 -9.82
CA ASP A 123 33.63 -57.78 -8.95
C ASP A 123 33.95 -57.51 -7.47
N ASN A 124 32.98 -57.74 -6.58
CA ASN A 124 33.05 -57.38 -5.15
C ASN A 124 34.19 -58.08 -4.40
N GLY A 125 35.38 -57.46 -4.37
CA GLY A 125 36.50 -57.84 -3.50
C GLY A 125 37.71 -58.51 -4.18
N SER A 126 37.84 -58.51 -5.50
CA SER A 126 39.09 -58.90 -6.18
C SER A 126 40.06 -57.72 -6.28
N TRP A 127 40.96 -57.60 -5.30
CA TRP A 127 41.98 -56.56 -5.18
C TRP A 127 43.12 -56.75 -6.21
N ALA A 128 42.82 -56.48 -7.48
CA ALA A 128 43.72 -56.75 -8.60
C ALA A 128 44.59 -55.50 -8.95
N GLU A 129 45.87 -55.73 -9.24
CA GLU A 129 46.97 -54.77 -8.99
C GLU A 129 47.29 -53.82 -10.17
N CYS A 130 46.61 -52.67 -10.26
CA CYS A 130 46.86 -51.65 -11.29
C CYS A 130 48.14 -50.81 -11.08
N THR A 131 49.31 -51.43 -11.24
CA THR A 131 50.61 -50.73 -11.18
C THR A 131 51.04 -50.18 -12.55
N GLY A 132 51.28 -48.86 -12.62
CA GLY A 132 51.63 -48.12 -13.84
C GLY A 132 53.04 -48.41 -14.36
N GLY A 133 53.19 -49.50 -15.12
CA GLY A 133 54.44 -49.89 -15.80
C GLY A 133 54.84 -48.95 -16.94
N SER A 134 55.40 -47.79 -16.59
CA SER A 134 55.85 -46.70 -17.49
C SER A 134 54.75 -46.10 -18.38
N GLY A 135 53.99 -45.16 -17.82
CA GLY A 135 52.99 -44.34 -18.51
C GLY A 135 51.57 -44.66 -18.07
N GLU A 136 50.90 -43.65 -17.48
CA GLU A 136 49.45 -43.34 -17.49
C GLU A 136 48.38 -44.46 -17.37
N GLY A 137 48.75 -45.68 -16.97
CA GLY A 137 47.88 -46.85 -17.01
C GLY A 137 46.94 -47.00 -15.80
N GLY A 138 45.74 -47.52 -16.07
CA GLY A 138 44.77 -47.91 -15.05
C GLY A 138 43.34 -47.45 -15.32
N SER A 139 43.16 -46.42 -16.14
CA SER A 139 41.85 -45.86 -16.55
C SER A 139 41.03 -46.84 -17.42
N ILE A 140 39.78 -46.47 -17.74
CA ILE A 140 39.04 -47.15 -18.82
C ILE A 140 39.54 -46.67 -20.17
N VAL A 141 39.70 -45.34 -20.33
CA VAL A 141 40.26 -44.72 -21.54
C VAL A 141 41.40 -43.77 -21.18
N GLY A 142 42.57 -43.97 -21.81
CA GLY A 142 43.65 -42.99 -21.84
C GLY A 142 43.59 -42.18 -23.14
N VAL A 143 43.77 -40.86 -23.06
CA VAL A 143 43.78 -39.93 -24.20
C VAL A 143 45.03 -39.05 -24.11
N PHE A 144 45.86 -39.06 -25.16
CA PHE A 144 47.24 -38.54 -25.15
C PHE A 144 47.63 -37.95 -26.50
N ASP A 145 48.77 -37.24 -26.58
CA ASP A 145 49.41 -36.86 -27.85
C ASP A 145 48.44 -36.19 -28.86
N GLY A 146 47.56 -35.30 -28.38
CA GLY A 146 46.57 -34.60 -29.21
C GLY A 146 45.38 -35.45 -29.65
N GLY A 147 45.14 -36.59 -29.02
CA GLY A 147 44.00 -37.48 -29.29
C GLY A 147 42.64 -36.87 -28.88
N ALA A 148 41.55 -37.36 -29.46
CA ALA A 148 40.19 -36.92 -29.13
C ALA A 148 39.28 -38.09 -28.78
N LEU A 149 38.63 -38.04 -27.61
CA LEU A 149 37.58 -38.97 -27.21
C LEU A 149 36.23 -38.26 -27.21
N THR A 150 35.23 -38.81 -27.90
CA THR A 150 33.83 -38.39 -27.75
C THR A 150 33.00 -39.53 -27.16
N ILE A 151 32.31 -39.25 -26.05
CA ILE A 151 31.48 -40.21 -25.31
C ILE A 151 30.02 -39.85 -25.60
N ALA A 152 29.51 -40.40 -26.70
CA ALA A 152 28.21 -40.06 -27.27
C ALA A 152 27.05 -40.86 -26.66
N GLU A 153 25.82 -40.58 -27.08
CA GLU A 153 24.61 -41.29 -26.65
C GLU A 153 24.77 -42.83 -26.68
N GLY A 154 24.32 -43.47 -25.59
CA GLY A 154 24.43 -44.93 -25.41
C GLY A 154 25.83 -45.44 -25.08
N ALA A 155 26.87 -44.60 -25.05
CA ALA A 155 28.16 -44.99 -24.48
C ALA A 155 28.15 -44.92 -22.95
N THR A 156 28.81 -45.86 -22.27
CA THR A 156 28.99 -45.84 -20.82
C THR A 156 30.38 -46.32 -20.42
N LEU A 157 31.11 -45.51 -19.64
CA LEU A 157 32.38 -45.86 -19.01
C LEU A 157 32.12 -46.11 -17.51
N GLN A 158 32.35 -47.33 -17.03
CA GLN A 158 31.90 -47.72 -15.70
C GLN A 158 32.78 -48.71 -14.93
N ASN A 159 32.60 -48.72 -13.60
CA ASN A 159 33.08 -49.76 -12.69
C ASN A 159 34.61 -49.99 -12.77
N ASN A 160 35.41 -48.92 -12.78
CA ASN A 160 36.88 -48.99 -12.74
C ASN A 160 37.46 -48.33 -11.49
N TYR A 161 38.40 -48.98 -10.81
CA TYR A 161 38.94 -48.53 -9.52
C TYR A 161 40.47 -48.49 -9.58
N ILE A 162 41.01 -47.28 -9.53
CA ILE A 162 42.43 -46.99 -9.35
C ILE A 162 42.64 -46.76 -7.85
N ARG A 163 43.44 -47.63 -7.23
CA ARG A 163 43.80 -47.57 -5.81
C ARG A 163 44.93 -46.58 -5.60
N SER A 164 45.00 -45.95 -4.42
CA SER A 164 46.26 -45.35 -3.97
C SER A 164 47.22 -46.40 -3.39
N GLU A 165 48.45 -46.40 -3.91
CA GLU A 165 49.62 -47.11 -3.35
C GLU A 165 50.70 -46.13 -2.87
N GLY A 166 50.44 -44.83 -3.04
CA GLY A 166 51.27 -43.72 -2.59
C GLY A 166 52.45 -43.42 -3.50
N HIS A 167 52.29 -43.71 -4.80
CA HIS A 167 53.29 -43.35 -5.80
C HIS A 167 53.16 -41.87 -6.19
N TRP A 168 54.30 -41.20 -6.41
CA TRP A 168 54.39 -39.77 -6.72
C TRP A 168 53.84 -39.38 -8.11
N TYR A 169 53.29 -40.33 -8.88
CA TYR A 169 52.83 -40.18 -10.26
C TYR A 169 51.44 -40.84 -10.42
N PRO A 170 50.61 -40.40 -11.39
CA PRO A 170 49.21 -40.13 -11.10
C PRO A 170 48.30 -41.35 -11.06
N GLU A 171 47.87 -41.69 -9.84
CA GLU A 171 46.74 -42.56 -9.50
C GLU A 171 45.40 -41.87 -9.85
N ALA A 172 45.17 -41.58 -11.15
CA ALA A 172 44.15 -40.62 -11.61
C ALA A 172 43.31 -41.11 -12.80
N GLY A 173 42.18 -40.45 -13.06
CA GLY A 173 41.38 -40.65 -14.27
C GLY A 173 40.63 -41.97 -14.31
N GLY A 174 39.84 -42.27 -13.28
CA GLY A 174 39.22 -43.58 -13.06
C GLY A 174 38.40 -44.06 -14.26
N GLY A 175 37.56 -43.20 -14.83
CA GLY A 175 36.95 -43.40 -16.14
C GLY A 175 37.90 -43.01 -17.27
N VAL A 176 38.25 -41.72 -17.35
CA VAL A 176 39.10 -41.16 -18.41
C VAL A 176 40.32 -40.45 -17.81
N PHE A 177 41.50 -40.75 -18.34
CA PHE A 177 42.72 -39.98 -18.14
C PHE A 177 43.04 -39.24 -19.46
N ALA A 178 43.14 -37.91 -19.41
CA ALA A 178 43.41 -37.07 -20.57
C ALA A 178 44.61 -36.16 -20.32
N LYS A 179 45.58 -36.13 -21.24
CA LYS A 179 46.84 -35.41 -21.06
C LYS A 179 47.41 -34.90 -22.38
N ASP A 180 48.28 -33.88 -22.28
CA ASP A 180 49.05 -33.23 -23.34
C ASP A 180 48.24 -32.23 -24.19
N ALA A 181 48.94 -31.19 -24.65
CA ALA A 181 48.32 -30.06 -25.32
C ALA A 181 47.59 -30.45 -26.62
N GLY A 182 46.31 -30.06 -26.72
CA GLY A 182 45.44 -30.38 -27.86
C GLY A 182 44.69 -31.71 -27.72
N THR A 183 44.93 -32.47 -26.66
CA THR A 183 44.08 -33.61 -26.29
C THR A 183 42.68 -33.13 -25.88
N THR A 184 41.64 -33.84 -26.30
CA THR A 184 40.24 -33.46 -26.01
C THR A 184 39.38 -34.62 -25.54
N VAL A 185 38.47 -34.35 -24.60
CA VAL A 185 37.40 -35.27 -24.17
C VAL A 185 36.07 -34.55 -24.30
N ASN A 186 35.11 -35.11 -25.03
CA ASN A 186 33.80 -34.51 -25.27
C ASN A 186 32.71 -35.45 -24.72
N VAL A 187 31.96 -35.00 -23.72
CA VAL A 187 30.79 -35.72 -23.20
C VAL A 187 29.54 -35.20 -23.92
N GLU A 188 28.96 -36.06 -24.75
CA GLU A 188 27.93 -35.73 -25.74
C GLU A 188 26.75 -36.72 -25.68
N GLY A 189 26.21 -36.90 -24.48
CA GLY A 189 25.06 -37.77 -24.22
C GLY A 189 25.40 -39.13 -23.61
N GLY A 190 26.68 -39.51 -23.55
CA GLY A 190 27.15 -40.70 -22.86
C GLY A 190 27.18 -40.57 -21.33
N THR A 191 27.58 -41.64 -20.64
CA THR A 191 27.64 -41.71 -19.18
C THR A 191 29.02 -42.14 -18.66
N ILE A 192 29.51 -41.52 -17.59
CA ILE A 192 30.70 -41.94 -16.83
C ILE A 192 30.27 -42.17 -15.38
N ARG A 193 30.36 -43.41 -14.87
CA ARG A 193 29.79 -43.73 -13.54
C ARG A 193 30.49 -44.83 -12.76
N ASN A 194 30.40 -44.82 -11.44
CA ASN A 194 30.95 -45.87 -10.58
C ASN A 194 32.48 -46.05 -10.75
N ASN A 195 33.20 -44.99 -11.12
CA ASN A 195 34.65 -45.03 -11.30
C ASN A 195 35.37 -44.34 -10.13
N SER A 196 36.60 -44.77 -9.84
CA SER A 196 37.36 -44.31 -8.68
C SER A 196 38.83 -44.10 -9.01
N ALA A 197 39.41 -43.02 -8.49
CA ALA A 197 40.85 -42.71 -8.53
C ALA A 197 41.18 -41.72 -7.39
N VAL A 198 42.44 -41.32 -7.20
CA VAL A 198 42.79 -40.24 -6.25
C VAL A 198 42.47 -38.86 -6.83
N ARG A 199 42.65 -38.69 -8.14
CA ARG A 199 42.30 -37.47 -8.88
C ARG A 199 41.40 -37.79 -10.06
N GLY A 200 40.26 -37.12 -10.18
CA GLY A 200 39.37 -37.32 -11.32
C GLY A 200 38.76 -38.72 -11.35
N GLY A 201 37.84 -39.01 -10.43
CA GLY A 201 37.18 -40.31 -10.33
C GLY A 201 36.50 -40.69 -11.65
N GLY A 202 35.71 -39.76 -12.21
CA GLY A 202 35.17 -39.85 -13.57
C GLY A 202 36.21 -39.48 -14.65
N ILE A 203 36.71 -38.24 -14.63
CA ILE A 203 37.67 -37.70 -15.61
C ILE A 203 38.82 -36.98 -14.88
N TYR A 204 40.07 -37.26 -15.27
CA TYR A 204 41.24 -36.44 -14.97
C TYR A 204 41.81 -35.79 -16.25
N GLY A 205 42.09 -34.49 -16.20
CA GLY A 205 42.78 -33.74 -17.26
C GLY A 205 44.05 -33.06 -16.76
N CYS A 206 45.17 -33.16 -17.48
CA CYS A 206 46.36 -32.36 -17.21
C CYS A 206 47.15 -31.97 -18.48
N ASP A 207 48.22 -31.18 -18.30
CA ASP A 207 49.17 -30.77 -19.34
C ASP A 207 48.51 -30.10 -20.57
N ASN A 208 47.52 -29.23 -20.34
CA ASN A 208 46.74 -28.51 -21.37
C ASN A 208 45.78 -29.38 -22.21
N ALA A 209 45.26 -30.49 -21.65
CA ALA A 209 44.10 -31.20 -22.19
C ALA A 209 42.78 -30.43 -21.94
N VAL A 210 41.79 -30.58 -22.82
CA VAL A 210 40.51 -29.85 -22.74
C VAL A 210 39.32 -30.81 -22.59
N ILE A 211 38.51 -30.61 -21.54
CA ILE A 211 37.32 -31.41 -21.21
C ILE A 211 36.06 -30.61 -21.56
N ASN A 212 35.33 -31.03 -22.58
CA ASN A 212 34.08 -30.40 -23.02
C ASN A 212 32.87 -31.25 -22.59
N MET A 213 31.82 -30.61 -22.05
CA MET A 213 30.58 -31.28 -21.67
C MET A 213 29.37 -30.46 -22.13
N SER A 214 28.61 -31.02 -23.07
CA SER A 214 27.42 -30.41 -23.66
C SER A 214 26.12 -31.13 -23.26
N SER A 215 26.23 -32.41 -22.92
CA SER A 215 25.13 -33.31 -22.57
C SER A 215 25.68 -34.58 -21.94
N GLY A 216 24.83 -35.51 -21.53
CA GLY A 216 25.25 -36.74 -20.84
C GLY A 216 25.47 -36.54 -19.34
N THR A 217 26.05 -37.55 -18.69
CA THR A 217 26.04 -37.68 -17.23
C THR A 217 27.38 -38.17 -16.66
N ILE A 218 27.88 -37.53 -15.59
CA ILE A 218 28.99 -38.02 -14.78
C ILE A 218 28.46 -38.23 -13.35
N THR A 219 28.35 -39.47 -12.88
CA THR A 219 27.61 -39.77 -11.63
C THR A 219 28.13 -40.94 -10.82
N GLY A 220 28.12 -40.85 -9.49
CA GLY A 220 28.58 -41.94 -8.61
C GLY A 220 30.06 -42.28 -8.80
N ASN A 221 30.90 -41.30 -9.16
CA ASN A 221 32.34 -41.46 -9.23
C ASN A 221 33.00 -40.89 -7.97
N HIS A 222 34.15 -41.46 -7.59
CA HIS A 222 34.80 -41.27 -6.29
C HIS A 222 36.24 -40.78 -6.46
N ALA A 223 36.60 -39.68 -5.79
CA ALA A 223 37.99 -39.30 -5.62
C ALA A 223 38.46 -39.72 -4.21
N VAL A 224 39.16 -40.86 -4.11
CA VAL A 224 39.56 -41.50 -2.84
C VAL A 224 40.83 -40.86 -2.25
N ASP A 225 41.10 -41.10 -0.96
CA ASP A 225 42.34 -40.64 -0.31
C ASP A 225 43.59 -41.15 -1.03
N GLY A 226 44.58 -40.26 -1.13
CA GLY A 226 45.90 -40.51 -1.70
C GLY A 226 46.95 -40.39 -0.62
N THR A 227 47.46 -41.53 -0.14
CA THR A 227 48.54 -41.57 0.85
C THR A 227 49.89 -41.32 0.19
N ASN A 228 50.95 -41.05 0.95
CA ASN A 228 52.32 -40.99 0.44
C ASN A 228 53.08 -42.24 0.90
N SER A 229 53.74 -42.95 -0.03
CA SER A 229 54.53 -44.15 0.30
C SER A 229 55.82 -43.86 1.08
N ASN A 230 56.21 -42.59 1.20
CA ASN A 230 57.34 -42.16 2.04
C ASN A 230 56.89 -41.87 3.49
N PRO A 231 57.24 -42.70 4.49
CA PRO A 231 56.83 -42.51 5.88
C PRO A 231 57.50 -41.30 6.57
N ASP A 232 58.54 -40.70 5.97
CA ASP A 232 59.16 -39.47 6.47
C ASP A 232 58.42 -38.19 6.00
N LEU A 233 57.37 -38.33 5.18
CA LEU A 233 56.54 -37.24 4.68
C LEU A 233 55.06 -37.50 5.01
N ASP A 234 54.61 -36.94 6.13
CA ASP A 234 53.20 -36.90 6.55
C ASP A 234 52.40 -35.91 5.67
N GLN A 235 52.28 -36.28 4.39
CA GLN A 235 51.61 -35.52 3.34
C GLN A 235 50.63 -36.45 2.64
N ARG A 236 49.35 -36.36 2.99
CA ARG A 236 48.28 -36.93 2.16
C ARG A 236 47.97 -35.96 1.04
N TYR A 237 47.72 -36.48 -0.16
CA TYR A 237 47.44 -35.66 -1.33
C TYR A 237 45.97 -35.27 -1.43
N GLY A 238 45.08 -36.10 -0.86
CA GLY A 238 43.66 -35.81 -0.72
C GLY A 238 42.86 -36.00 -2.01
N GLY A 239 41.82 -36.83 -1.92
CA GLY A 239 40.94 -37.12 -3.05
C GLY A 239 40.33 -35.84 -3.65
N SER A 240 40.61 -35.59 -4.93
CA SER A 240 40.25 -34.34 -5.61
C SER A 240 39.50 -34.59 -6.92
N GLY A 241 38.32 -33.98 -7.09
CA GLY A 241 37.51 -34.08 -8.32
C GLY A 241 36.83 -35.44 -8.48
N GLY A 242 35.73 -35.68 -7.75
CA GLY A 242 34.98 -36.94 -7.83
C GLY A 242 34.45 -37.20 -9.23
N GLY A 243 33.70 -36.23 -9.77
CA GLY A 243 33.28 -36.23 -11.17
C GLY A 243 34.43 -35.89 -12.14
N ILE A 244 34.96 -34.67 -12.04
CA ILE A 244 36.06 -34.18 -12.89
C ILE A 244 37.16 -33.52 -12.04
N CYS A 245 38.42 -33.78 -12.35
CA CYS A 245 39.57 -33.01 -11.88
C CYS A 245 40.38 -32.48 -13.07
N VAL A 246 40.74 -31.20 -13.08
CA VAL A 246 41.75 -30.65 -14.02
C VAL A 246 42.92 -30.04 -13.26
N PHE A 247 44.10 -30.03 -13.89
CA PHE A 247 45.36 -29.54 -13.33
C PHE A 247 46.32 -29.11 -14.44
N ASP A 248 47.40 -28.37 -14.13
CA ASP A 248 48.48 -27.99 -15.06
C ASP A 248 48.02 -27.61 -16.49
N GLY A 249 47.31 -26.49 -16.59
CA GLY A 249 46.85 -25.92 -17.86
C GLY A 249 45.60 -26.55 -18.47
N ALA A 250 45.01 -27.59 -17.84
CA ALA A 250 43.84 -28.27 -18.40
C ALA A 250 42.52 -27.54 -18.10
N ASP A 251 41.63 -27.52 -19.08
CA ASP A 251 40.40 -26.71 -19.06
C ASP A 251 39.12 -27.55 -19.03
N ILE A 252 38.03 -26.98 -18.48
CA ILE A 252 36.68 -27.54 -18.50
C ILE A 252 35.70 -26.55 -19.17
N ASN A 253 35.02 -26.98 -20.23
CA ASN A 253 33.94 -26.23 -20.88
C ASN A 253 32.59 -26.92 -20.63
N LEU A 254 31.84 -26.46 -19.62
CA LEU A 254 30.53 -26.98 -19.26
C LEU A 254 29.41 -26.10 -19.84
N SER A 255 28.60 -26.69 -20.72
CA SER A 255 27.48 -26.00 -21.40
C SER A 255 26.14 -26.73 -21.26
N GLY A 256 26.16 -27.99 -20.84
CA GLY A 256 24.98 -28.81 -20.58
C GLY A 256 25.36 -30.16 -19.98
N GLY A 257 24.38 -31.04 -19.76
CA GLY A 257 24.60 -32.32 -19.06
C GLY A 257 24.58 -32.18 -17.54
N THR A 258 24.81 -33.31 -16.85
CA THR A 258 24.71 -33.41 -15.38
C THR A 258 25.94 -34.06 -14.75
N ILE A 259 26.49 -33.44 -13.71
CA ILE A 259 27.52 -34.02 -12.84
C ILE A 259 26.87 -34.19 -11.45
N SER A 260 26.52 -35.41 -11.05
CA SER A 260 25.70 -35.61 -9.85
C SER A 260 25.99 -36.84 -9.00
N GLY A 261 25.90 -36.70 -7.68
CA GLY A 261 26.14 -37.80 -6.73
C GLY A 261 27.56 -38.39 -6.82
N ASN A 262 28.55 -37.58 -7.21
CA ASN A 262 29.97 -37.93 -7.12
C ASN A 262 30.52 -37.44 -5.77
N ASP A 263 31.57 -38.08 -5.26
CA ASP A 263 32.22 -37.66 -4.02
C ASP A 263 33.74 -37.56 -4.13
N ALA A 264 34.33 -36.74 -3.25
CA ALA A 264 35.76 -36.52 -3.12
C ALA A 264 36.16 -36.50 -1.65
N PHE A 265 37.23 -37.24 -1.30
CA PHE A 265 37.71 -37.35 0.07
C PHE A 265 38.12 -35.99 0.66
N GLU A 266 38.67 -35.08 -0.14
CA GLU A 266 38.95 -33.70 0.30
C GLU A 266 38.14 -32.66 -0.48
N ARG A 267 38.30 -32.61 -1.81
CA ARG A 267 38.06 -31.37 -2.58
C ARG A 267 37.32 -31.60 -3.90
N GLY A 268 36.30 -30.78 -4.18
CA GLY A 268 35.63 -30.75 -5.49
C GLY A 268 34.85 -32.04 -5.80
N GLY A 269 33.76 -32.30 -5.09
CA GLY A 269 32.98 -33.53 -5.28
C GLY A 269 32.48 -33.71 -6.71
N GLY A 270 31.88 -32.65 -7.27
CA GLY A 270 31.54 -32.59 -8.69
C GLY A 270 32.75 -32.27 -9.57
N ILE A 271 33.39 -31.12 -9.34
CA ILE A 271 34.53 -30.60 -10.10
C ILE A 271 35.63 -30.09 -9.15
N SER A 272 36.89 -30.45 -9.42
CA SER A 272 38.07 -29.76 -8.88
C SER A 272 38.86 -29.09 -10.01
N VAL A 273 39.03 -27.77 -9.92
CA VAL A 273 39.93 -26.98 -10.78
C VAL A 273 41.21 -26.75 -9.99
N GLY A 274 42.22 -27.58 -10.27
CA GLY A 274 43.43 -27.74 -9.46
C GLY A 274 43.37 -28.92 -8.49
N THR A 275 44.42 -29.07 -7.68
CA THR A 275 44.61 -30.16 -6.70
C THR A 275 45.21 -29.60 -5.40
N PHE A 276 45.68 -30.44 -4.48
CA PHE A 276 46.50 -29.96 -3.34
C PHE A 276 47.82 -29.30 -3.79
N PHE A 277 48.35 -29.65 -4.96
CA PHE A 277 49.58 -29.06 -5.49
C PHE A 277 49.31 -27.72 -6.17
N GLY A 278 50.27 -26.79 -6.03
CA GLY A 278 50.29 -25.57 -6.83
C GLY A 278 50.49 -25.91 -8.32
N PRO A 279 49.62 -25.45 -9.23
CA PRO A 279 49.75 -25.69 -10.67
C PRO A 279 51.00 -25.03 -11.26
N GLN A 280 51.48 -25.56 -12.38
CA GLN A 280 52.53 -24.98 -13.24
C GLN A 280 51.96 -24.24 -14.46
N SER A 281 50.64 -24.31 -14.68
CA SER A 281 49.91 -23.57 -15.72
C SER A 281 48.44 -23.40 -15.32
N GLN A 282 47.88 -22.23 -15.63
CA GLN A 282 46.51 -21.84 -15.29
C GLN A 282 45.47 -22.79 -15.89
N SER A 283 44.65 -23.38 -15.03
CA SER A 283 43.51 -24.24 -15.40
C SER A 283 42.20 -23.46 -15.28
N VAL A 284 41.32 -23.54 -16.29
CA VAL A 284 40.08 -22.73 -16.34
C VAL A 284 38.81 -23.60 -16.41
N LEU A 285 37.84 -23.30 -15.55
CA LEU A 285 36.45 -23.76 -15.70
C LEU A 285 35.60 -22.66 -16.34
N THR A 286 35.03 -22.93 -17.51
CA THR A 286 34.00 -22.10 -18.15
C THR A 286 32.65 -22.81 -18.08
N MET A 287 31.72 -22.30 -17.27
CA MET A 287 30.37 -22.83 -17.11
C MET A 287 29.32 -21.85 -17.67
N THR A 288 28.55 -22.33 -18.65
CA THR A 288 27.51 -21.57 -19.39
C THR A 288 26.13 -22.22 -19.30
N GLY A 289 26.06 -23.45 -18.79
CA GLY A 289 24.86 -24.24 -18.58
C GLY A 289 25.21 -25.56 -17.88
N GLY A 290 24.26 -26.50 -17.85
CA GLY A 290 24.44 -27.79 -17.16
C GLY A 290 24.14 -27.73 -15.66
N THR A 291 24.27 -28.89 -15.01
CA THR A 291 23.84 -29.12 -13.63
C THR A 291 24.94 -29.84 -12.84
N ILE A 292 25.27 -29.33 -11.65
CA ILE A 292 26.17 -29.95 -10.67
C ILE A 292 25.35 -30.20 -9.40
N ASP A 293 24.85 -31.42 -9.22
CA ASP A 293 23.79 -31.73 -8.23
C ASP A 293 24.14 -32.84 -7.23
N GLY A 294 23.99 -32.59 -5.94
CA GLY A 294 24.10 -33.62 -4.89
C GLY A 294 25.47 -34.29 -4.78
N ASN A 295 26.54 -33.63 -5.20
CA ASN A 295 27.92 -34.12 -5.03
C ASN A 295 28.47 -33.74 -3.65
N SER A 296 29.50 -34.41 -3.16
CA SER A 296 30.08 -34.12 -1.83
C SER A 296 31.60 -34.10 -1.75
N ALA A 297 32.15 -33.27 -0.85
CA ALA A 297 33.58 -33.16 -0.59
C ALA A 297 33.86 -33.17 0.92
N GLY A 298 34.91 -33.85 1.37
CA GLY A 298 35.23 -33.96 2.79
C GLY A 298 35.64 -32.66 3.46
N SER A 299 36.26 -31.72 2.73
CA SER A 299 36.83 -30.48 3.28
C SER A 299 36.46 -29.21 2.50
N GLY A 300 36.40 -29.25 1.17
CA GLY A 300 36.17 -28.02 0.39
C GLY A 300 35.48 -28.22 -0.96
N GLY A 301 34.39 -27.47 -1.21
CA GLY A 301 33.76 -27.41 -2.52
C GLY A 301 33.00 -28.69 -2.88
N GLY A 302 31.85 -28.92 -2.24
CA GLY A 302 31.02 -30.11 -2.50
C GLY A 302 30.64 -30.24 -3.98
N GLY A 303 30.21 -29.14 -4.60
CA GLY A 303 29.98 -29.05 -6.05
C GLY A 303 31.26 -28.74 -6.83
N ILE A 304 31.89 -27.58 -6.55
CA ILE A 304 33.07 -27.08 -7.26
C ILE A 304 34.15 -26.65 -6.26
N PHE A 305 35.42 -27.01 -6.52
CA PHE A 305 36.61 -26.45 -5.87
C PHE A 305 37.51 -25.73 -6.88
N VAL A 306 38.11 -24.59 -6.50
CA VAL A 306 39.00 -23.78 -7.35
C VAL A 306 40.28 -23.43 -6.59
N GLN A 307 41.46 -23.71 -7.17
CA GLN A 307 42.75 -23.69 -6.47
C GLN A 307 43.66 -22.49 -6.80
N TYR A 308 44.20 -21.84 -5.76
CA TYR A 308 45.19 -20.76 -5.87
C TYR A 308 46.54 -21.28 -6.40
N GLY A 309 47.37 -20.39 -6.94
CA GLY A 309 48.67 -20.75 -7.53
C GLY A 309 49.70 -19.64 -7.42
N ASP A 310 50.78 -19.73 -8.20
CA ASP A 310 51.66 -18.58 -8.41
C ASP A 310 51.02 -17.52 -9.34
N ASP A 311 51.60 -16.32 -9.38
CA ASP A 311 51.17 -15.18 -10.21
C ASP A 311 50.97 -15.50 -11.71
N SER A 312 51.47 -16.64 -12.19
CA SER A 312 51.40 -17.08 -13.59
C SER A 312 50.56 -18.36 -13.82
N ALA A 313 50.08 -19.03 -12.77
CA ALA A 313 49.49 -20.36 -12.87
C ALA A 313 48.19 -20.61 -12.06
N TYR A 314 47.70 -19.64 -11.27
CA TYR A 314 46.46 -19.79 -10.49
C TYR A 314 45.22 -20.18 -11.32
N SER A 315 44.25 -20.86 -10.70
CA SER A 315 43.05 -21.38 -11.37
C SER A 315 41.90 -20.37 -11.40
N ILE A 316 41.08 -20.41 -12.45
CA ILE A 316 39.92 -19.51 -12.62
C ILE A 316 38.65 -20.32 -12.88
N ALA A 317 37.53 -19.92 -12.26
CA ALA A 317 36.19 -20.39 -12.60
C ALA A 317 35.31 -19.21 -13.08
N THR A 318 34.77 -19.30 -14.30
CA THR A 318 33.80 -18.33 -14.86
C THR A 318 32.45 -19.02 -15.06
N ILE A 319 31.43 -18.58 -14.32
CA ILE A 319 30.12 -19.21 -14.25
C ILE A 319 29.03 -18.19 -14.62
N THR A 320 28.38 -18.43 -15.76
CA THR A 320 27.44 -17.48 -16.41
C THR A 320 26.07 -18.09 -16.73
N GLY A 321 25.89 -19.40 -16.53
CA GLY A 321 24.62 -20.09 -16.56
C GLY A 321 24.72 -21.52 -16.01
N GLY A 322 23.61 -22.07 -15.53
CA GLY A 322 23.50 -23.45 -15.02
C GLY A 322 23.17 -23.53 -13.53
N SER A 323 23.11 -24.76 -13.00
CA SER A 323 22.68 -25.04 -11.63
C SER A 323 23.75 -25.75 -10.82
N ILE A 324 23.95 -25.32 -9.57
CA ILE A 324 24.87 -25.90 -8.60
C ILE A 324 24.04 -26.15 -7.33
N THR A 325 23.53 -27.36 -7.17
CA THR A 325 22.41 -27.65 -6.25
C THR A 325 22.65 -28.82 -5.31
N ASN A 326 22.12 -28.74 -4.10
CA ASN A 326 22.11 -29.84 -3.11
C ASN A 326 23.49 -30.44 -2.76
N ASN A 327 24.61 -29.81 -3.16
CA ASN A 327 25.96 -30.34 -2.91
C ASN A 327 26.36 -30.12 -1.44
N ALA A 328 27.29 -30.95 -0.93
CA ALA A 328 27.66 -30.98 0.48
C ALA A 328 29.17 -30.90 0.72
N MET A 329 29.63 -29.98 1.55
CA MET A 329 30.92 -30.11 2.22
C MET A 329 30.68 -30.79 3.57
N THR A 330 31.20 -32.00 3.79
CA THR A 330 30.78 -32.88 4.90
C THR A 330 31.58 -32.72 6.19
N GLY A 331 32.81 -32.19 6.13
CA GLY A 331 33.71 -32.06 7.28
C GLY A 331 34.38 -33.38 7.69
N GLU A 332 34.45 -34.35 6.78
CA GLU A 332 34.99 -35.71 7.01
C GLU A 332 36.41 -35.92 6.46
N GLY A 333 37.00 -34.91 5.79
CA GLY A 333 38.40 -34.92 5.32
C GLY A 333 39.44 -34.56 6.39
N ASP A 334 40.72 -34.78 6.09
CA ASP A 334 41.84 -34.56 7.01
C ASP A 334 42.20 -33.07 7.20
N ASP A 335 41.80 -32.17 6.30
CA ASP A 335 41.97 -30.70 6.46
C ASP A 335 41.09 -30.11 7.60
N ASN A 336 40.47 -30.96 8.43
CA ASN A 336 39.89 -30.65 9.74
C ASN A 336 38.84 -29.51 9.71
N GLY A 337 38.11 -29.39 8.59
CA GLY A 337 37.10 -28.36 8.39
C GLY A 337 37.63 -26.92 8.31
N MET A 338 38.91 -26.71 7.98
CA MET A 338 39.44 -25.35 7.74
C MET A 338 38.82 -24.69 6.49
N PHE A 339 38.45 -25.50 5.51
CA PHE A 339 37.81 -25.09 4.27
C PHE A 339 36.27 -25.23 4.38
N GLY A 340 35.52 -24.80 3.37
CA GLY A 340 34.05 -24.72 3.40
C GLY A 340 33.42 -24.88 2.01
N GLY A 341 32.32 -24.17 1.74
CA GLY A 341 31.74 -24.12 0.40
C GLY A 341 30.99 -25.39 0.01
N GLY A 342 29.70 -25.46 0.36
CA GLY A 342 28.85 -26.59 -0.02
C GLY A 342 28.65 -26.67 -1.54
N GLY A 343 28.25 -25.57 -2.16
CA GLY A 343 28.13 -25.46 -3.61
C GLY A 343 29.48 -25.22 -4.28
N ILE A 344 30.15 -24.11 -3.93
CA ILE A 344 31.44 -23.72 -4.48
C ILE A 344 32.42 -23.38 -3.35
N TYR A 345 33.68 -23.79 -3.49
CA TYR A 345 34.79 -23.28 -2.69
C TYR A 345 35.91 -22.69 -3.54
N VAL A 346 36.39 -21.51 -3.14
CA VAL A 346 37.47 -20.76 -3.82
C VAL A 346 38.64 -20.63 -2.85
N ASN A 347 39.76 -21.29 -3.16
CA ASN A 347 40.93 -21.28 -2.30
C ASN A 347 41.80 -20.03 -2.53
N GLY A 348 42.54 -19.60 -1.51
CA GLY A 348 43.32 -18.36 -1.54
C GLY A 348 44.37 -18.30 -0.45
N ILE A 349 45.29 -17.33 -0.56
CA ILE A 349 46.51 -17.27 0.26
C ILE A 349 46.81 -15.81 0.65
N GLY A 350 47.04 -15.59 1.94
CA GLY A 350 47.01 -14.25 2.53
C GLY A 350 48.22 -13.35 2.23
N ASP A 351 48.04 -12.07 2.54
CA ASP A 351 48.89 -10.90 2.26
C ASP A 351 50.42 -11.07 2.42
N GLY A 352 50.86 -12.05 3.22
CA GLY A 352 52.28 -12.34 3.50
C GLY A 352 53.04 -13.10 2.40
N TYR A 353 52.35 -13.65 1.39
CA TYR A 353 52.93 -14.61 0.43
C TYR A 353 53.15 -14.00 -0.96
N THR A 354 54.15 -13.13 -1.10
CA THR A 354 54.51 -12.51 -2.39
C THR A 354 54.84 -13.52 -3.48
N GLY A 355 54.29 -13.34 -4.69
CA GLY A 355 54.47 -14.25 -5.83
C GLY A 355 53.41 -15.35 -5.93
N TRP A 356 52.37 -15.29 -5.08
CA TRP A 356 51.19 -16.14 -5.11
C TRP A 356 49.94 -15.31 -5.38
N HIS A 357 49.00 -15.94 -6.07
CA HIS A 357 47.72 -15.35 -6.45
C HIS A 357 46.57 -16.28 -6.10
N ASP A 358 45.49 -15.71 -5.57
CA ASP A 358 44.24 -16.41 -5.27
C ASP A 358 43.67 -17.15 -6.47
N ALA A 359 42.84 -18.16 -6.20
CA ALA A 359 41.88 -18.61 -7.20
C ALA A 359 40.82 -17.54 -7.41
N GLU A 360 40.33 -17.39 -8.65
CA GLU A 360 39.29 -16.42 -8.99
C GLU A 360 37.97 -17.10 -9.35
N LEU A 361 36.87 -16.59 -8.81
CA LEU A 361 35.51 -16.97 -9.19
C LEU A 361 34.76 -15.76 -9.77
N TYR A 362 34.44 -15.83 -11.06
CA TYR A 362 33.62 -14.85 -11.77
C TYR A 362 32.20 -15.40 -11.95
N LEU A 363 31.22 -14.69 -11.39
CA LEU A 363 29.81 -15.04 -11.42
C LEU A 363 28.98 -13.98 -12.14
N SER A 364 27.86 -14.35 -12.77
CA SER A 364 26.95 -13.38 -13.41
C SER A 364 25.49 -13.84 -13.47
N ASN A 365 24.58 -12.98 -13.01
CA ASN A 365 23.14 -13.17 -12.91
C ASN A 365 22.79 -14.38 -12.00
N VAL A 366 23.06 -14.24 -10.71
CA VAL A 366 23.06 -15.36 -9.74
C VAL A 366 21.85 -15.37 -8.82
N GLU A 367 21.26 -16.53 -8.58
CA GLU A 367 20.45 -16.84 -7.40
C GLU A 367 21.32 -17.60 -6.40
N VAL A 368 21.48 -17.09 -5.17
CA VAL A 368 22.11 -17.80 -4.05
C VAL A 368 21.07 -17.92 -2.94
N ALA A 369 20.41 -19.07 -2.81
CA ALA A 369 19.24 -19.19 -1.94
C ALA A 369 19.01 -20.61 -1.38
N ASN A 370 18.41 -20.70 -0.19
CA ASN A 370 18.09 -21.98 0.47
C ASN A 370 19.32 -22.85 0.81
N ASN A 371 20.53 -22.28 0.77
CA ASN A 371 21.75 -22.98 1.19
C ASN A 371 21.90 -22.93 2.72
N SER A 372 22.63 -23.87 3.30
CA SER A 372 22.74 -24.04 4.75
C SER A 372 24.17 -24.29 5.23
N THR A 373 24.51 -23.83 6.44
CA THR A 373 25.83 -24.10 7.02
C THR A 373 25.80 -24.20 8.55
N LYS A 374 26.83 -24.83 9.13
CA LYS A 374 26.92 -25.15 10.57
C LYS A 374 27.59 -24.09 11.43
N VAL A 375 28.35 -23.19 10.82
CA VAL A 375 28.92 -22.01 11.45
C VAL A 375 28.35 -20.81 10.68
N TYR A 376 29.18 -19.92 10.12
CA TYR A 376 28.77 -18.63 9.53
C TYR A 376 28.54 -18.66 8.01
N GLY A 377 27.62 -17.80 7.53
CA GLY A 377 27.44 -17.49 6.11
C GLY A 377 26.77 -18.61 5.31
N GLY A 378 25.45 -18.74 5.43
CA GLY A 378 24.68 -19.74 4.70
C GLY A 378 24.73 -19.54 3.17
N GLY A 379 24.61 -18.30 2.70
CA GLY A 379 24.74 -17.96 1.28
C GLY A 379 26.21 -17.87 0.85
N TYR A 380 26.96 -16.97 1.48
CA TYR A 380 28.38 -16.69 1.23
C TYR A 380 29.15 -16.59 2.55
N ALA A 381 30.34 -17.20 2.62
CA ALA A 381 31.29 -16.99 3.71
C ALA A 381 32.71 -16.79 3.20
N ALA A 382 33.37 -15.74 3.69
CA ALA A 382 34.71 -15.33 3.32
C ALA A 382 35.66 -15.32 4.52
N CYS A 383 36.91 -15.66 4.24
CA CYS A 383 38.02 -15.74 5.18
C CYS A 383 39.05 -14.60 4.95
N PRO A 384 40.03 -14.41 5.85
CA PRO A 384 40.81 -13.18 5.91
C PRO A 384 41.68 -12.85 4.69
N ALA A 385 42.06 -13.85 3.88
CA ALA A 385 42.82 -13.63 2.65
C ALA A 385 41.96 -13.15 1.46
N SER A 386 40.63 -13.25 1.55
CA SER A 386 39.74 -13.12 0.38
C SER A 386 39.45 -11.68 -0.04
N VAL A 387 39.23 -11.51 -1.35
CA VAL A 387 38.65 -10.31 -1.97
C VAL A 387 37.18 -10.59 -2.33
N THR A 388 36.25 -9.72 -1.92
CA THR A 388 34.81 -9.92 -2.18
C THR A 388 34.18 -8.71 -2.87
N GLU A 389 33.84 -8.83 -4.16
CA GLU A 389 33.15 -7.77 -4.93
C GLU A 389 31.78 -8.26 -5.43
N ILE A 390 30.69 -7.61 -5.00
CA ILE A 390 29.31 -8.00 -5.34
C ILE A 390 28.58 -6.80 -5.96
N ASN A 391 28.54 -6.76 -7.29
CA ASN A 391 27.96 -5.65 -8.06
C ASN A 391 26.46 -5.79 -8.30
N LEU A 392 25.80 -4.68 -8.67
CA LEU A 392 24.42 -4.71 -9.20
C LEU A 392 24.36 -5.29 -10.62
N THR A 393 25.27 -4.90 -11.50
CA THR A 393 25.18 -5.16 -12.94
C THR A 393 25.59 -6.60 -13.25
N ASN A 394 24.64 -7.43 -13.71
CA ASN A 394 24.75 -8.90 -13.70
C ASN A 394 25.01 -9.48 -12.30
N GLY A 395 24.54 -8.82 -11.24
CA GLY A 395 24.75 -9.22 -9.85
C GLY A 395 24.07 -10.51 -9.41
N SER A 396 23.98 -10.68 -8.09
CA SER A 396 23.25 -11.77 -7.42
C SER A 396 21.93 -11.32 -6.81
N VAL A 397 21.15 -12.30 -6.34
CA VAL A 397 20.23 -12.16 -5.21
C VAL A 397 20.56 -13.22 -4.15
N PHE A 398 20.51 -12.81 -2.88
CA PHE A 398 20.73 -13.60 -1.68
C PHE A 398 19.44 -13.56 -0.84
N TYR A 399 18.80 -14.70 -0.63
CA TYR A 399 17.58 -14.80 0.19
C TYR A 399 17.37 -16.21 0.76
N ASN A 400 16.75 -16.29 1.93
CA ASN A 400 16.37 -17.54 2.60
C ASN A 400 17.51 -18.57 2.71
N ASN A 401 18.76 -18.12 2.85
CA ASN A 401 19.87 -18.99 3.25
C ASN A 401 19.85 -19.18 4.78
N LYS A 402 20.67 -20.09 5.31
CA LYS A 402 20.71 -20.38 6.74
C LYS A 402 22.11 -20.63 7.28
N ALA A 403 22.42 -19.99 8.39
CA ALA A 403 23.52 -20.35 9.27
C ALA A 403 22.97 -21.01 10.56
N ASP A 404 23.79 -21.79 11.26
CA ASP A 404 23.53 -22.20 12.65
C ASP A 404 24.22 -21.23 13.64
N GLU A 405 25.20 -20.42 13.19
CA GLU A 405 25.85 -19.33 13.95
C GLU A 405 25.96 -18.05 13.09
N GLY A 406 25.73 -16.86 13.68
CA GLY A 406 25.86 -15.56 12.97
C GLY A 406 24.93 -15.39 11.75
N ALA A 407 25.35 -14.57 10.78
CA ALA A 407 24.50 -14.18 9.66
C ALA A 407 24.20 -15.30 8.65
N ASN A 408 22.93 -15.34 8.24
CA ASN A 408 22.38 -16.30 7.28
C ASN A 408 22.89 -16.12 5.84
N GLU A 409 23.10 -14.89 5.40
CA GLU A 409 23.26 -14.57 3.97
C GLU A 409 24.72 -14.37 3.56
N LEU A 410 25.43 -13.45 4.21
CA LEU A 410 26.83 -13.13 3.90
C LEU A 410 27.65 -12.92 5.19
N TYR A 411 28.84 -13.53 5.24
CA TYR A 411 29.80 -13.37 6.32
C TYR A 411 31.22 -13.17 5.77
N ILE A 412 32.01 -12.25 6.34
CA ILE A 412 33.43 -12.03 6.03
C ILE A 412 34.20 -11.87 7.35
N LEU A 413 35.30 -12.60 7.56
CA LEU A 413 36.14 -12.50 8.75
C LEU A 413 37.56 -11.99 8.44
N ALA A 414 38.05 -11.03 9.21
CA ALA A 414 39.48 -10.71 9.33
C ALA A 414 40.11 -11.41 10.54
N ALA A 415 41.28 -12.01 10.38
CA ALA A 415 41.97 -12.71 11.46
C ALA A 415 43.48 -12.84 11.20
N THR A 416 44.25 -12.83 12.28
CA THR A 416 45.73 -12.95 12.29
C THR A 416 46.25 -14.35 12.66
N TRP A 417 45.34 -15.29 12.97
CA TRP A 417 45.68 -16.60 13.56
C TRP A 417 45.35 -17.80 12.67
N LEU A 418 44.92 -17.60 11.42
CA LEU A 418 44.57 -18.66 10.47
C LEU A 418 45.74 -19.03 9.53
N GLY A 419 46.98 -18.85 10.00
CA GLY A 419 48.19 -19.20 9.27
C GLY A 419 48.24 -18.55 7.88
N THR A 420 48.39 -19.39 6.85
CA THR A 420 48.40 -19.04 5.42
C THR A 420 47.15 -18.31 4.91
N HIS A 421 46.04 -18.35 5.66
CA HIS A 421 44.77 -17.73 5.28
C HIS A 421 44.43 -16.52 6.17
N SER A 422 45.44 -15.92 6.81
CA SER A 422 45.35 -14.66 7.57
C SER A 422 45.58 -13.46 6.64
N GLY A 423 44.86 -12.36 6.84
CA GLY A 423 44.87 -11.19 5.96
C GLY A 423 43.82 -10.16 6.36
N ASN A 424 43.72 -9.06 5.62
CA ASN A 424 42.76 -7.98 5.88
C ASN A 424 41.81 -7.87 4.67
N PRO A 425 40.67 -8.59 4.67
CA PRO A 425 39.91 -8.82 3.45
C PRO A 425 39.21 -7.53 2.97
N PRO A 426 39.48 -7.06 1.72
CA PRO A 426 38.73 -5.98 1.10
C PRO A 426 37.37 -6.48 0.60
N TYR A 427 36.35 -5.63 0.76
CA TYR A 427 35.00 -5.93 0.29
C TYR A 427 34.31 -4.70 -0.30
N GLU A 428 33.46 -4.95 -1.30
CA GLU A 428 32.52 -3.98 -1.86
C GLU A 428 31.22 -4.70 -2.23
N ILE A 429 30.14 -4.40 -1.50
CA ILE A 429 28.87 -5.11 -1.59
C ILE A 429 27.78 -4.14 -2.04
N SER A 430 27.10 -4.45 -3.14
CA SER A 430 26.01 -3.59 -3.60
C SER A 430 24.84 -3.63 -2.60
N PRO A 431 24.23 -2.47 -2.27
CA PRO A 431 22.99 -2.42 -1.50
C PRO A 431 21.79 -2.93 -2.29
N SER A 432 21.94 -3.25 -3.58
CA SER A 432 20.88 -3.67 -4.48
C SER A 432 21.15 -5.04 -5.10
N MET A 433 20.16 -5.92 -5.05
CA MET A 433 20.15 -7.20 -5.74
C MET A 433 19.99 -7.01 -7.26
N LEU A 434 20.29 -8.06 -8.02
CA LEU A 434 20.05 -8.19 -9.46
C LEU A 434 18.67 -7.65 -9.85
N GLY A 435 18.61 -6.75 -10.84
CA GLY A 435 17.37 -6.08 -11.23
C GLY A 435 17.00 -4.84 -10.40
N GLY A 436 17.75 -4.50 -9.35
CA GLY A 436 17.76 -3.17 -8.74
C GLY A 436 16.92 -2.97 -7.48
N GLY A 437 16.32 -4.02 -6.91
CA GLY A 437 15.68 -3.92 -5.60
C GLY A 437 16.71 -3.88 -4.46
N ALA A 438 16.45 -3.15 -3.37
CA ALA A 438 17.35 -3.14 -2.22
C ALA A 438 17.41 -4.49 -1.50
N TYR A 439 18.60 -4.88 -1.04
CA TYR A 439 18.78 -6.03 -0.15
C TYR A 439 18.18 -5.82 1.23
N ARG A 440 18.20 -4.56 1.72
CA ARG A 440 17.89 -4.22 3.12
C ARG A 440 18.71 -5.07 4.09
N TRP A 441 20.03 -5.04 3.91
CA TRP A 441 20.99 -5.73 4.77
C TRP A 441 20.80 -5.32 6.24
N THR A 442 20.85 -6.30 7.13
CA THR A 442 20.77 -6.14 8.59
C THR A 442 21.94 -6.82 9.27
N TYR A 443 22.44 -6.23 10.35
CA TYR A 443 23.34 -6.92 11.28
C TYR A 443 22.60 -8.02 12.07
N ASP A 444 23.34 -8.85 12.80
CA ASP A 444 22.80 -9.97 13.59
C ASP A 444 21.87 -9.54 14.75
N ASP A 445 21.88 -8.26 15.15
CA ASP A 445 20.91 -7.70 16.10
C ASP A 445 19.59 -7.23 15.44
N GLY A 446 19.50 -7.33 14.11
CA GLY A 446 18.36 -6.90 13.31
C GLY A 446 18.33 -5.42 12.94
N SER A 447 19.36 -4.64 13.28
CA SER A 447 19.49 -3.25 12.83
C SER A 447 19.89 -3.16 11.35
N GLU A 448 19.35 -2.17 10.63
CA GLU A 448 19.69 -1.95 9.21
C GLU A 448 21.14 -1.46 9.05
N VAL A 449 21.81 -1.93 8.01
CA VAL A 449 23.23 -1.63 7.72
C VAL A 449 23.35 -0.32 6.92
N PRO A 450 24.15 0.66 7.38
CA PRO A 450 24.46 1.87 6.61
C PRO A 450 25.18 1.59 5.28
N LEU A 451 25.01 2.47 4.30
CA LEU A 451 25.56 2.27 2.96
C LEU A 451 27.09 2.35 2.90
N ASP A 452 27.74 3.19 3.72
CA ASP A 452 29.20 3.24 3.80
C ASP A 452 29.79 1.97 4.44
N ASP A 453 29.04 1.25 5.29
CA ASP A 453 29.47 0.01 5.94
C ASP A 453 29.38 -1.23 5.00
N LEU A 454 29.00 -1.03 3.73
CA LEU A 454 29.00 -2.05 2.69
C LEU A 454 30.27 -2.05 1.82
N LYS A 455 31.25 -1.17 2.12
CA LYS A 455 32.57 -1.15 1.44
C LYS A 455 33.68 -0.84 2.42
N GLY A 456 34.75 -1.64 2.40
CA GLY A 456 35.93 -1.35 3.21
C GLY A 456 37.01 -2.42 3.14
N VAL A 457 37.85 -2.42 4.16
CA VAL A 457 38.85 -3.45 4.45
C VAL A 457 38.74 -3.78 5.92
N LEU A 458 38.47 -5.04 6.27
CA LEU A 458 38.32 -5.45 7.67
C LEU A 458 39.69 -5.62 8.33
N ASP A 459 39.90 -5.03 9.51
CA ASP A 459 41.15 -5.12 10.27
C ASP A 459 41.26 -6.41 11.08
N ALA A 460 42.29 -7.20 10.77
CA ALA A 460 42.60 -8.46 11.44
C ALA A 460 43.21 -8.31 12.84
N TRP A 461 43.70 -7.11 13.21
CA TRP A 461 44.27 -6.85 14.54
C TRP A 461 43.20 -6.55 15.60
N SER A 462 42.15 -5.83 15.24
CA SER A 462 40.94 -5.69 16.06
C SER A 462 39.96 -6.85 15.92
N GLY A 463 40.18 -7.74 14.94
CA GLY A 463 39.39 -8.96 14.74
C GLY A 463 38.01 -8.67 14.15
N GLN A 464 37.95 -7.76 13.18
CA GLN A 464 36.70 -7.35 12.56
C GLN A 464 36.06 -8.44 11.70
N GLU A 465 34.73 -8.47 11.72
CA GLU A 465 33.91 -9.31 10.86
C GLU A 465 32.75 -8.47 10.29
N LEU A 466 32.28 -8.85 9.10
CA LEU A 466 31.08 -8.31 8.47
C LEU A 466 30.05 -9.43 8.39
N SER A 467 28.99 -9.30 9.17
CA SER A 467 27.92 -10.31 9.31
C SER A 467 26.60 -9.69 8.83
N LEU A 468 26.16 -10.04 7.61
CA LEU A 468 24.98 -9.47 6.96
C LEU A 468 23.89 -10.51 6.75
N GLY A 469 22.75 -10.32 7.42
CA GLY A 469 21.49 -10.98 7.12
C GLY A 469 20.57 -10.11 6.26
N ASN A 470 19.48 -10.68 5.77
CA ASN A 470 18.30 -9.92 5.35
C ASN A 470 17.03 -10.74 5.65
N ALA A 471 15.85 -10.12 5.51
CA ALA A 471 14.56 -10.77 5.74
C ALA A 471 13.81 -11.12 4.43
N LEU A 472 14.52 -11.22 3.31
CA LEU A 472 13.92 -11.43 1.99
C LEU A 472 13.44 -12.88 1.82
N THR A 473 12.31 -13.01 1.14
CA THR A 473 11.68 -14.29 0.80
C THR A 473 11.60 -14.44 -0.73
N LYS A 474 11.22 -15.63 -1.20
CA LYS A 474 11.00 -15.85 -2.64
C LYS A 474 9.88 -14.97 -3.20
N ASP A 475 8.91 -14.57 -2.38
CA ASP A 475 7.70 -13.86 -2.82
C ASP A 475 7.87 -12.34 -2.86
N ASP A 476 9.00 -11.81 -2.37
CA ASP A 476 9.31 -10.38 -2.41
C ASP A 476 9.44 -9.86 -3.86
N PRO A 477 8.79 -8.74 -4.24
CA PRO A 477 8.81 -8.24 -5.61
C PRO A 477 10.20 -7.96 -6.20
N GLY A 478 11.16 -7.58 -5.34
CA GLY A 478 12.56 -7.42 -5.73
C GLY A 478 13.21 -8.76 -6.10
N VAL A 479 13.00 -9.79 -5.27
CA VAL A 479 13.51 -11.15 -5.50
C VAL A 479 12.86 -11.76 -6.73
N GLN A 480 11.55 -11.63 -6.92
CA GLN A 480 10.86 -12.08 -8.15
C GLN A 480 11.44 -11.42 -9.42
N LYS A 481 11.78 -10.12 -9.36
CA LYS A 481 12.45 -9.42 -10.47
C LYS A 481 13.87 -9.95 -10.71
N ALA A 482 14.63 -10.24 -9.66
CA ALA A 482 15.95 -10.84 -9.74
C ALA A 482 15.91 -12.25 -10.36
N LEU A 483 14.98 -13.10 -9.91
CA LEU A 483 14.79 -14.47 -10.41
C LEU A 483 14.39 -14.51 -11.89
N GLY A 484 13.67 -13.49 -12.38
CA GLY A 484 13.38 -13.32 -13.81
C GLY A 484 14.60 -12.95 -14.68
N LEU A 485 15.75 -12.62 -14.07
CA LEU A 485 17.01 -12.28 -14.73
C LEU A 485 18.13 -13.31 -14.46
N ALA A 486 18.00 -14.11 -13.41
CA ALA A 486 18.98 -15.11 -12.99
C ALA A 486 19.21 -16.20 -14.06
N LYS A 487 20.43 -16.72 -14.08
CA LYS A 487 20.92 -17.77 -14.99
C LYS A 487 21.77 -18.82 -14.27
N VAL A 488 22.44 -18.41 -13.20
CA VAL A 488 23.23 -19.28 -12.31
C VAL A 488 22.44 -19.50 -11.04
N HIS A 489 22.19 -20.76 -10.66
CA HIS A 489 21.39 -21.11 -9.48
C HIS A 489 22.23 -21.91 -8.48
N ILE A 490 22.71 -21.27 -7.41
CA ILE A 490 23.46 -21.88 -6.31
C ILE A 490 22.48 -22.08 -5.15
N THR A 491 21.80 -23.23 -5.10
CA THR A 491 20.67 -23.42 -4.17
C THR A 491 20.62 -24.79 -3.49
N GLY A 492 20.16 -24.82 -2.22
CA GLY A 492 20.01 -26.06 -1.45
C GLY A 492 21.32 -26.72 -1.00
N ASN A 493 22.48 -26.11 -1.26
CA ASN A 493 23.78 -26.68 -0.89
C ASN A 493 24.01 -26.59 0.63
N SER A 494 24.91 -27.42 1.16
CA SER A 494 25.18 -27.53 2.60
C SER A 494 26.68 -27.57 2.93
N SER A 495 27.09 -26.92 4.02
CA SER A 495 28.48 -26.95 4.50
C SER A 495 28.55 -27.23 6.00
N ALA A 496 29.33 -28.25 6.38
CA ALA A 496 29.61 -28.61 7.77
C ALA A 496 30.45 -27.57 8.53
N THR A 497 30.96 -26.53 7.86
CA THR A 497 31.73 -25.43 8.47
C THR A 497 31.11 -24.09 8.12
N ARG A 498 31.60 -23.40 7.07
CA ARG A 498 31.17 -22.08 6.60
C ARG A 498 30.79 -22.14 5.13
N GLY A 499 29.99 -21.18 4.66
CA GLY A 499 29.72 -20.99 3.23
C GLY A 499 28.85 -22.11 2.67
N GLY A 500 27.55 -22.09 2.96
CA GLY A 500 26.62 -23.11 2.46
C GLY A 500 26.56 -23.13 0.93
N GLY A 501 26.30 -21.97 0.32
CA GLY A 501 26.34 -21.78 -1.13
C GLY A 501 27.77 -21.63 -1.65
N ILE A 502 28.47 -20.60 -1.18
CA ILE A 502 29.85 -20.26 -1.56
C ILE A 502 30.70 -20.10 -0.30
N GLY A 503 31.88 -20.72 -0.27
CA GLY A 503 32.95 -20.41 0.68
C GLY A 503 34.18 -19.88 -0.04
N SER A 504 34.92 -18.93 0.56
CA SER A 504 36.14 -18.38 -0.04
C SER A 504 37.25 -18.10 0.97
N ASN A 505 38.45 -18.60 0.67
CA ASN A 505 39.71 -17.97 1.09
C ASN A 505 40.27 -17.05 -0.01
N GLY A 506 39.84 -17.22 -1.27
CA GLY A 506 40.34 -16.49 -2.43
C GLY A 506 39.43 -15.38 -2.94
N THR A 507 39.56 -15.03 -4.22
CA THR A 507 38.95 -13.83 -4.81
C THR A 507 37.63 -14.15 -5.53
N VAL A 508 36.56 -13.42 -5.19
CA VAL A 508 35.21 -13.64 -5.76
C VAL A 508 34.60 -12.35 -6.31
N PHE A 509 34.29 -12.37 -7.60
CA PHE A 509 33.61 -11.31 -8.34
C PHE A 509 32.21 -11.75 -8.75
N ILE A 510 31.18 -11.09 -8.23
CA ILE A 510 29.79 -11.29 -8.64
C ILE A 510 29.31 -10.08 -9.45
N GLY A 511 28.93 -10.32 -10.70
CA GLY A 511 28.52 -9.28 -11.64
C GLY A 511 29.72 -8.51 -12.19
N LYS A 512 29.51 -7.22 -12.51
CA LYS A 512 30.54 -6.33 -13.07
C LYS A 512 30.43 -4.93 -12.49
N SER A 513 31.57 -4.34 -12.14
CA SER A 513 31.70 -2.91 -11.89
C SER A 513 31.27 -2.10 -13.12
N VAL A 514 30.75 -0.90 -12.89
CA VAL A 514 30.19 0.02 -13.90
C VAL A 514 30.60 1.46 -13.62
N GLU A 515 30.28 2.39 -14.52
CA GLU A 515 30.44 3.82 -14.22
C GLU A 515 29.56 4.17 -13.00
N THR A 516 30.19 4.66 -11.94
CA THR A 516 29.52 5.08 -10.70
C THR A 516 29.37 6.60 -10.63
N THR A 517 28.54 7.03 -9.68
CA THR A 517 28.36 8.41 -9.25
C THR A 517 28.40 8.47 -7.73
N GLU A 518 28.59 9.67 -7.20
CA GLU A 518 28.45 9.99 -5.78
C GLU A 518 27.24 10.91 -5.58
N ILE A 519 26.53 10.80 -4.45
CA ILE A 519 25.43 11.69 -4.08
C ILE A 519 25.77 12.36 -2.76
N LYS A 520 26.01 13.67 -2.82
CA LYS A 520 26.41 14.49 -1.66
C LYS A 520 25.18 15.00 -0.91
N VAL A 521 25.28 15.00 0.42
CA VAL A 521 24.28 15.55 1.33
C VAL A 521 24.96 16.50 2.31
N THR A 522 24.47 17.73 2.39
CA THR A 522 24.80 18.68 3.46
C THR A 522 23.60 18.79 4.39
N LYS A 523 23.80 18.66 5.71
CA LYS A 523 22.76 18.83 6.71
C LYS A 523 22.91 20.21 7.38
N THR A 524 21.80 20.92 7.53
CA THR A 524 21.74 22.27 8.11
C THR A 524 20.61 22.37 9.13
N TRP A 525 20.73 23.35 10.04
CA TRP A 525 19.75 23.61 11.09
C TRP A 525 19.33 25.07 11.02
N ASN A 526 18.02 25.32 10.90
CA ASN A 526 17.42 26.64 10.89
C ASN A 526 16.70 26.89 12.22
N ASP A 527 17.49 27.03 13.30
CA ASP A 527 16.95 27.37 14.62
C ASP A 527 16.59 28.87 14.74
N GLY A 528 16.85 29.68 13.71
CA GLY A 528 16.51 31.11 13.64
C GLY A 528 17.08 31.93 14.81
N SER A 529 16.23 32.23 15.78
CA SER A 529 16.58 32.94 17.03
C SER A 529 17.04 32.02 18.17
N GLU A 530 16.82 30.71 18.07
CA GLU A 530 17.16 29.70 19.09
C GLU A 530 18.56 29.10 18.86
N GLN A 531 19.55 29.98 18.63
CA GLN A 531 20.94 29.68 18.25
C GLN A 531 21.79 28.90 19.30
N ASN A 532 21.15 28.34 20.32
CA ASN A 532 21.75 27.43 21.31
C ASN A 532 20.89 26.15 21.48
N ALA A 533 20.07 25.80 20.47
CA ALA A 533 19.34 24.54 20.43
C ALA A 533 20.32 23.35 20.48
N THR A 534 19.98 22.31 21.22
CA THR A 534 20.79 21.08 21.31
C THR A 534 20.29 20.08 20.27
N HIS A 535 20.98 20.04 19.13
CA HIS A 535 20.73 19.06 18.06
C HIS A 535 20.98 17.62 18.54
N PRO A 536 20.37 16.60 17.91
CA PRO A 536 20.76 15.20 18.12
C PRO A 536 22.23 14.98 17.73
N GLY A 537 22.85 13.91 18.23
CA GLY A 537 24.24 13.57 17.87
C GLY A 537 24.43 12.98 16.47
N SER A 538 23.34 12.62 15.78
CA SER A 538 23.32 12.13 14.40
C SER A 538 21.90 12.20 13.83
N VAL A 539 21.78 12.24 12.51
CA VAL A 539 20.54 12.01 11.76
C VAL A 539 20.72 10.83 10.79
N LEU A 540 19.62 10.26 10.29
CA LEU A 540 19.63 9.17 9.31
C LEU A 540 18.98 9.64 8.01
N VAL A 541 19.69 9.51 6.89
CA VAL A 541 19.22 9.95 5.57
C VAL A 541 19.07 8.73 4.66
N ASN A 542 17.84 8.47 4.23
CA ASN A 542 17.50 7.47 3.23
C ASN A 542 17.97 7.91 1.83
N LEU A 543 18.37 6.95 1.01
CA LEU A 543 18.65 7.11 -0.41
C LEU A 543 17.63 6.34 -1.24
N TYR A 544 17.09 6.98 -2.27
CA TYR A 544 16.19 6.42 -3.26
C TYR A 544 16.80 6.49 -4.66
N ARG A 545 16.48 5.50 -5.49
CA ARG A 545 16.86 5.41 -6.91
C ARG A 545 15.62 5.06 -7.74
N ASP A 546 15.27 5.90 -8.70
CA ASP A 546 14.01 5.84 -9.46
C ASP A 546 12.76 5.72 -8.55
N GLY A 547 12.80 6.41 -7.40
CA GLY A 547 11.78 6.32 -6.34
C GLY A 547 11.77 5.02 -5.53
N GLN A 548 12.70 4.08 -5.77
CA GLN A 548 12.85 2.86 -4.97
C GLN A 548 13.90 3.07 -3.87
N TYR A 549 13.56 2.74 -2.62
CA TYR A 549 14.51 2.77 -1.50
C TYR A 549 15.72 1.86 -1.78
N VAL A 550 16.94 2.38 -1.61
CA VAL A 550 18.21 1.67 -1.79
C VAL A 550 18.84 1.30 -0.45
N GLY A 551 18.82 2.22 0.51
CA GLY A 551 19.47 2.11 1.81
C GLY A 551 19.48 3.46 2.53
N PHE A 552 20.32 3.63 3.55
CA PHE A 552 20.46 4.89 4.28
C PHE A 552 21.91 5.13 4.68
N GLN A 553 22.24 6.37 5.04
CA GLN A 553 23.51 6.73 5.65
C GLN A 553 23.27 7.50 6.95
N LYS A 554 24.15 7.27 7.93
CA LYS A 554 24.18 8.03 9.18
C LYS A 554 25.01 9.29 8.98
N VAL A 555 24.42 10.46 9.23
CA VAL A 555 25.11 11.75 9.17
C VAL A 555 25.41 12.23 10.58
N THR A 556 26.65 12.66 10.80
CA THR A 556 27.17 13.20 12.06
C THR A 556 27.93 14.50 11.79
N PRO A 557 28.06 15.41 12.78
CA PRO A 557 28.96 16.55 12.66
C PRO A 557 30.42 16.11 12.64
N ASP A 558 31.26 16.81 11.88
CA ASP A 558 32.72 16.73 11.96
C ASP A 558 33.27 17.51 13.18
N SER A 559 34.61 17.63 13.28
CA SER A 559 35.27 18.36 14.38
C SER A 559 34.99 19.86 14.42
N ASP A 560 34.58 20.43 13.29
CA ASP A 560 34.33 21.86 13.10
C ASP A 560 32.81 22.16 13.19
N GLY A 561 31.98 21.12 13.29
CA GLY A 561 30.53 21.19 13.40
C GLY A 561 29.78 21.10 12.07
N ASN A 562 30.47 20.87 10.95
CA ASN A 562 29.81 20.70 9.64
C ASN A 562 29.20 19.30 9.57
N TRP A 563 27.96 19.22 9.08
CA TRP A 563 27.30 17.94 8.84
C TRP A 563 27.27 17.64 7.34
N THR A 564 28.06 16.67 6.91
CA THR A 564 28.05 16.21 5.51
C THR A 564 28.11 14.69 5.43
N ALA A 565 27.56 14.13 4.36
CA ALA A 565 27.69 12.73 3.98
C ALA A 565 27.79 12.63 2.45
N THR A 566 28.37 11.54 1.95
CA THR A 566 28.45 11.26 0.51
C THR A 566 28.16 9.79 0.29
N PHE A 567 27.02 9.48 -0.33
CA PHE A 567 26.74 8.12 -0.78
C PHE A 567 27.65 7.81 -1.97
N GLN A 568 28.54 6.83 -1.82
CA GLN A 568 29.57 6.50 -2.81
C GLN A 568 29.22 5.25 -3.63
N ASN A 569 29.94 5.06 -4.74
CA ASN A 569 29.90 3.86 -5.61
C ASN A 569 28.49 3.51 -6.15
N LEU A 570 27.59 4.50 -6.22
CA LEU A 570 26.24 4.31 -6.73
C LEU A 570 26.30 4.12 -8.25
N PRO A 571 25.61 3.12 -8.85
CA PRO A 571 25.62 2.96 -10.30
C PRO A 571 25.01 4.19 -10.96
N LYS A 572 25.68 4.74 -11.97
CA LYS A 572 25.23 5.97 -12.66
C LYS A 572 24.12 5.70 -13.69
N ASN A 573 24.19 4.54 -14.34
CA ASN A 573 23.26 4.14 -15.40
C ASN A 573 22.68 2.75 -15.14
N ASP A 574 21.46 2.54 -15.61
CA ASP A 574 20.81 1.23 -15.66
C ASP A 574 21.39 0.34 -16.80
N PRO A 575 21.06 -0.96 -16.84
CA PRO A 575 21.53 -1.87 -17.90
C PRO A 575 21.09 -1.52 -19.34
N SER A 576 20.16 -0.57 -19.53
CA SER A 576 19.76 -0.05 -20.85
C SER A 576 20.52 1.24 -21.25
N GLY A 577 21.24 1.85 -20.31
CA GLY A 577 21.94 3.12 -20.47
C GLY A 577 21.15 4.35 -20.01
N HIS A 578 19.96 4.19 -19.42
CA HIS A 578 19.24 5.28 -18.76
C HIS A 578 20.05 5.77 -17.55
N VAL A 579 20.14 7.08 -17.33
CA VAL A 579 20.78 7.64 -16.12
C VAL A 579 19.78 7.53 -14.97
N TYR A 580 20.22 6.98 -13.85
CA TYR A 580 19.39 6.79 -12.66
C TYR A 580 19.02 8.13 -12.00
N ASP A 581 17.76 8.26 -11.57
CA ASP A 581 17.32 9.40 -10.75
C ASP A 581 17.54 9.09 -9.26
N TYR A 582 18.29 9.94 -8.55
CA TYR A 582 18.63 9.74 -7.14
C TYR A 582 18.04 10.86 -6.28
N THR A 583 17.33 10.48 -5.21
CA THR A 583 16.72 11.41 -4.24
C THR A 583 16.97 10.96 -2.81
N VAL A 584 16.84 11.89 -1.85
CA VAL A 584 17.12 11.66 -0.42
C VAL A 584 15.96 12.11 0.46
N GLU A 585 15.84 11.48 1.63
CA GLU A 585 14.83 11.79 2.65
C GLU A 585 15.47 11.64 4.03
N GLU A 586 15.21 12.56 4.97
CA GLU A 586 15.64 12.39 6.36
C GLU A 586 14.59 11.62 7.17
N ARG A 587 15.00 10.58 7.90
CA ARG A 587 14.13 9.88 8.85
C ARG A 587 13.77 10.82 9.99
N LYS A 588 12.47 10.91 10.33
CA LYS A 588 11.90 11.85 11.30
C LYS A 588 12.81 12.10 12.53
N VAL A 589 13.28 13.33 12.68
CA VAL A 589 13.92 13.84 13.90
C VAL A 589 12.84 14.46 14.78
N GLU A 590 12.70 13.97 16.01
CA GLU A 590 11.70 14.50 16.95
C GLU A 590 11.95 15.98 17.29
N GLY A 591 10.89 16.78 17.20
CA GLY A 591 10.95 18.23 17.44
C GLY A 591 11.42 19.07 16.24
N TYR A 592 11.63 18.50 15.06
CA TYR A 592 12.05 19.21 13.85
C TYR A 592 11.23 18.80 12.61
N VAL A 593 11.10 19.73 11.66
CA VAL A 593 10.55 19.50 10.31
C VAL A 593 11.70 19.57 9.30
N PRO A 594 11.95 18.52 8.49
CA PRO A 594 12.96 18.53 7.44
C PRO A 594 12.43 19.15 6.14
N GLU A 595 13.29 19.89 5.46
CA GLU A 595 13.11 20.34 4.08
C GLU A 595 14.32 19.90 3.25
N VAL A 596 14.09 19.38 2.04
CA VAL A 596 15.13 18.88 1.13
C VAL A 596 15.17 19.74 -0.13
N SER A 597 16.34 20.29 -0.46
CA SER A 597 16.60 21.06 -1.69
C SER A 597 17.87 20.59 -2.39
N GLY A 598 18.14 21.12 -3.58
CA GLY A 598 19.27 20.68 -4.42
C GLY A 598 18.92 19.52 -5.36
N SER A 599 19.94 18.79 -5.82
CA SER A 599 19.78 17.73 -6.82
C SER A 599 20.89 16.67 -6.75
N ALA A 600 20.68 15.52 -7.37
CA ALA A 600 21.69 14.46 -7.49
C ALA A 600 23.03 14.95 -8.08
N ALA A 601 23.00 15.93 -9.00
CA ALA A 601 24.17 16.43 -9.70
C ALA A 601 24.90 17.57 -8.98
N GLU A 602 24.21 18.32 -8.11
CA GLU A 602 24.74 19.48 -7.38
C GLU A 602 25.01 19.16 -5.89
N GLY A 603 24.43 18.07 -5.39
CA GLY A 603 24.29 17.76 -3.98
C GLY A 603 22.92 18.18 -3.44
N PHE A 604 22.46 17.47 -2.41
CA PHE A 604 21.27 17.80 -1.65
C PHE A 604 21.63 18.59 -0.38
N VAL A 605 20.76 19.52 0.00
CA VAL A 605 20.78 20.20 1.30
C VAL A 605 19.52 19.80 2.06
N ILE A 606 19.68 19.34 3.30
CA ILE A 606 18.56 19.00 4.17
C ILE A 606 18.55 19.95 5.36
N THR A 607 17.63 20.91 5.36
CA THR A 607 17.45 21.88 6.46
C THR A 607 16.45 21.35 7.47
N ASN A 608 16.81 21.29 8.76
CA ASN A 608 15.86 21.06 9.84
C ASN A 608 15.47 22.37 10.50
N THR A 609 14.18 22.66 10.52
CA THR A 609 13.59 23.80 11.24
C THR A 609 12.84 23.28 12.47
N PRO A 610 12.98 23.86 13.67
CA PRO A 610 12.24 23.44 14.85
C PRO A 610 10.72 23.36 14.59
N ALA A 611 10.08 22.31 15.07
CA ALA A 611 8.67 22.06 14.86
C ALA A 611 7.79 22.86 15.85
N THR A 612 6.61 23.27 15.38
CA THR A 612 5.54 23.84 16.20
C THR A 612 4.18 23.23 15.83
N SER A 613 3.14 23.54 16.62
CA SER A 613 1.75 23.20 16.31
C SER A 613 0.84 24.41 16.48
N VAL A 614 -0.19 24.51 15.65
CA VAL A 614 -1.24 25.54 15.75
C VAL A 614 -2.54 24.88 16.15
N GLN A 615 -2.93 25.09 17.41
CA GLN A 615 -4.18 24.59 17.97
C GLN A 615 -5.37 25.40 17.46
N VAL A 616 -6.48 24.74 17.11
CA VAL A 616 -7.68 25.39 16.58
C VAL A 616 -8.94 24.89 17.29
N LYS A 617 -9.82 25.83 17.65
CA LYS A 617 -11.14 25.58 18.21
C LYS A 617 -12.21 26.27 17.36
N LYS A 618 -13.35 25.60 17.17
CA LYS A 618 -14.57 26.19 16.62
C LYS A 618 -15.57 26.54 17.73
N SER A 619 -16.29 27.64 17.56
CA SER A 619 -17.37 28.10 18.43
C SER A 619 -18.59 28.52 17.58
N TRP A 620 -19.77 28.43 18.19
CA TRP A 620 -21.06 28.75 17.56
C TRP A 620 -21.88 29.64 18.50
N VAL A 621 -22.46 30.71 17.97
CA VAL A 621 -23.44 31.57 18.65
C VAL A 621 -24.77 31.40 17.92
N GLY A 622 -25.61 30.54 18.47
CA GLY A 622 -26.83 30.01 17.84
C GLY A 622 -26.76 28.48 17.77
N PRO A 623 -27.57 27.84 16.91
CA PRO A 623 -27.43 26.42 16.63
C PRO A 623 -26.11 26.10 15.90
N VAL A 624 -25.76 24.82 15.85
CA VAL A 624 -24.63 24.30 15.08
C VAL A 624 -25.07 24.03 13.65
N ALA A 625 -24.38 24.59 12.66
CA ALA A 625 -24.81 24.53 11.25
C ALA A 625 -24.31 23.30 10.47
N GLY A 626 -23.17 22.72 10.88
CA GLY A 626 -22.51 21.63 10.15
C GLY A 626 -21.00 21.61 10.38
N PRO A 627 -20.27 20.61 9.85
CA PRO A 627 -18.81 20.60 9.88
C PRO A 627 -18.23 21.79 9.12
N VAL A 628 -17.04 22.24 9.50
CA VAL A 628 -16.35 23.39 8.86
C VAL A 628 -14.90 23.04 8.51
N THR A 629 -14.42 23.58 7.40
CA THR A 629 -13.03 23.40 6.93
C THR A 629 -12.21 24.65 7.20
N VAL A 630 -11.22 24.53 8.09
CA VAL A 630 -10.26 25.57 8.42
C VAL A 630 -9.01 25.40 7.56
N LYS A 631 -8.51 26.48 6.96
CA LYS A 631 -7.20 26.52 6.28
C LYS A 631 -6.16 27.21 7.15
N LEU A 632 -4.92 26.72 7.12
CA LEU A 632 -3.77 27.35 7.75
C LEU A 632 -3.06 28.28 6.78
N LEU A 633 -2.65 29.46 7.25
CA LEU A 633 -1.82 30.40 6.52
C LEU A 633 -0.49 30.63 7.22
N ALA A 634 0.60 30.70 6.45
CA ALA A 634 1.95 31.09 6.89
C ALA A 634 2.27 32.47 6.32
N ASP A 635 2.61 33.45 7.17
CA ASP A 635 2.91 34.84 6.78
C ASP A 635 1.84 35.49 5.88
N GLY A 636 0.58 35.07 6.02
CA GLY A 636 -0.57 35.53 5.23
C GLY A 636 -0.80 34.80 3.89
N HIS A 637 0.06 33.85 3.54
CA HIS A 637 -0.09 32.97 2.38
C HIS A 637 -0.77 31.64 2.77
N ASP A 638 -1.62 31.10 1.90
CA ASP A 638 -2.23 29.77 2.13
C ASP A 638 -1.14 28.67 2.09
N THR A 639 -1.29 27.65 2.93
CA THR A 639 -0.36 26.51 3.01
C THR A 639 -0.95 25.24 2.38
N ASP A 640 -2.17 25.31 1.84
CA ASP A 640 -3.02 24.20 1.39
C ASP A 640 -3.33 23.14 2.47
N ARG A 641 -2.84 23.30 3.71
CA ARG A 641 -3.21 22.47 4.86
C ARG A 641 -4.61 22.83 5.34
N GLU A 642 -5.49 21.83 5.35
CA GLU A 642 -6.87 21.92 5.82
C GLU A 642 -7.14 21.07 7.08
N LEU A 643 -8.01 21.58 7.95
CA LEU A 643 -8.45 20.94 9.19
C LEU A 643 -9.98 20.96 9.27
N ALA A 644 -10.60 19.79 9.17
CA ALA A 644 -12.04 19.62 9.27
C ALA A 644 -12.49 19.51 10.75
N LEU A 645 -13.28 20.48 11.22
CA LEU A 645 -13.81 20.51 12.59
C LEU A 645 -15.29 20.13 12.62
N ASN A 646 -15.65 19.25 13.56
CA ASN A 646 -17.02 18.73 13.69
C ASN A 646 -17.34 18.30 15.14
N GLU A 647 -18.56 17.84 15.38
CA GLU A 647 -19.01 17.37 16.71
C GLU A 647 -18.19 16.19 17.23
N GLY A 648 -17.79 15.25 16.36
CA GLY A 648 -16.94 14.10 16.70
C GLY A 648 -15.51 14.49 17.09
N SER A 649 -14.97 15.60 16.55
CA SER A 649 -13.69 16.18 17.01
C SER A 649 -13.84 17.08 18.25
N GLY A 650 -15.04 17.17 18.83
CA GLY A 650 -15.34 18.07 19.94
C GLY A 650 -15.13 19.55 19.60
N TRP A 651 -15.26 19.90 18.31
CA TRP A 651 -14.99 21.23 17.75
C TRP A 651 -13.56 21.73 17.98
N LYS A 652 -12.58 20.81 18.00
CA LYS A 652 -11.14 21.10 18.16
C LYS A 652 -10.29 20.26 17.21
N GLY A 653 -9.05 20.71 17.01
CA GLY A 653 -8.00 20.01 16.29
C GLY A 653 -6.71 20.85 16.26
N SER A 654 -5.70 20.38 15.55
CA SER A 654 -4.42 21.06 15.41
C SER A 654 -3.84 20.89 14.01
N PHE A 655 -3.01 21.85 13.62
CA PHE A 655 -2.02 21.69 12.56
C PHE A 655 -0.68 21.41 13.23
N ASP A 656 -0.23 20.16 13.18
CA ASP A 656 1.03 19.71 13.79
C ASP A 656 2.15 19.63 12.73
N ASP A 657 3.39 19.41 13.18
CA ASP A 657 4.59 19.33 12.33
C ASP A 657 4.69 20.51 11.33
N LEU A 658 4.73 21.73 11.90
CA LEU A 658 4.91 23.01 11.20
C LEU A 658 6.32 23.58 11.44
N PRO A 659 7.04 24.07 10.41
CA PRO A 659 8.31 24.78 10.62
C PRO A 659 8.07 26.09 11.38
N LYS A 660 8.85 26.32 12.44
CA LYS A 660 8.75 27.54 13.27
C LYS A 660 9.36 28.79 12.61
N TYR A 661 10.29 28.61 11.68
CA TYR A 661 11.02 29.67 10.99
C TYR A 661 10.98 29.52 9.46
N ALA A 662 11.01 30.64 8.74
CA ALA A 662 11.16 30.69 7.29
C ALA A 662 12.62 30.54 6.86
N GLU A 663 12.89 30.39 5.55
CA GLU A 663 14.23 30.20 4.97
C GLU A 663 15.24 31.31 5.35
N ASP A 664 14.76 32.55 5.49
CA ASP A 664 15.55 33.72 5.92
C ASP A 664 15.70 33.86 7.45
N GLY A 665 15.10 32.94 8.21
CA GLY A 665 15.24 32.82 9.66
C GLY A 665 14.25 33.65 10.50
N HIS A 666 13.27 34.34 9.92
CA HIS A 666 12.19 34.94 10.73
C HIS A 666 11.22 33.87 11.24
N ALA A 667 10.56 34.12 12.38
CA ALA A 667 9.55 33.22 12.92
C ALA A 667 8.23 33.37 12.15
N ILE A 668 7.67 32.27 11.66
CA ILE A 668 6.49 32.29 10.78
C ILE A 668 5.24 32.75 11.54
N ALA A 669 4.58 33.79 11.03
CA ALA A 669 3.33 34.32 11.53
C ALA A 669 2.14 33.46 11.06
N TYR A 670 1.96 32.31 11.72
CA TYR A 670 0.82 31.44 11.45
C TYR A 670 -0.52 32.10 11.82
N SER A 671 -1.50 31.94 10.94
CA SER A 671 -2.90 32.33 11.13
C SER A 671 -3.84 31.31 10.48
N VAL A 672 -5.14 31.44 10.67
CA VAL A 672 -6.14 30.51 10.13
C VAL A 672 -7.29 31.25 9.44
N ARG A 673 -8.04 30.57 8.57
CA ARG A 673 -9.33 31.06 8.05
C ARG A 673 -10.34 29.92 7.90
N GLU A 674 -11.63 30.24 8.03
CA GLU A 674 -12.70 29.34 7.60
C GLU A 674 -12.87 29.45 6.09
N SER A 675 -12.99 28.32 5.39
CA SER A 675 -13.13 28.32 3.92
C SER A 675 -14.57 28.59 3.50
N ASP A 676 -15.51 27.91 4.16
CA ASP A 676 -16.94 27.92 3.85
C ASP A 676 -17.73 28.23 5.13
N VAL A 677 -18.23 29.47 5.24
CA VAL A 677 -19.12 29.88 6.34
C VAL A 677 -20.55 29.48 5.97
N PRO A 678 -21.26 28.65 6.76
CA PRO A 678 -22.59 28.17 6.37
C PRO A 678 -23.67 29.25 6.27
N ASP A 679 -24.63 29.05 5.38
CA ASP A 679 -25.78 29.93 5.16
C ASP A 679 -26.49 30.33 6.47
N GLY A 680 -26.75 31.63 6.63
CA GLY A 680 -27.38 32.18 7.84
C GLY A 680 -26.42 32.46 8.99
N TYR A 681 -25.10 32.37 8.79
CA TYR A 681 -24.08 32.75 9.76
C TYR A 681 -23.11 33.78 9.20
N GLU A 682 -22.58 34.62 10.08
CA GLU A 682 -21.39 35.44 9.84
C GLU A 682 -20.24 34.91 10.71
N ALA A 683 -19.05 34.75 10.13
CA ALA A 683 -17.83 34.38 10.85
C ALA A 683 -17.13 35.64 11.39
N SER A 684 -16.64 35.57 12.63
CA SER A 684 -15.69 36.57 13.14
C SER A 684 -14.29 36.32 12.61
N ASP A 685 -13.44 37.36 12.62
CA ASP A 685 -11.99 37.16 12.60
C ASP A 685 -11.59 36.14 13.70
N PRO A 686 -10.63 35.23 13.45
CA PRO A 686 -10.19 34.27 14.45
C PRO A 686 -9.53 34.95 15.65
N ALA A 687 -10.01 34.63 16.86
CA ALA A 687 -9.48 35.20 18.10
C ALA A 687 -8.40 34.29 18.69
N GLY A 688 -7.25 34.85 19.04
CA GLY A 688 -6.09 34.13 19.58
C GLY A 688 -4.84 34.35 18.75
N ASP A 689 -3.83 33.52 18.96
CA ASP A 689 -2.57 33.52 18.20
C ASP A 689 -2.03 32.08 18.05
N ALA A 690 -0.94 31.91 17.29
CA ALA A 690 -0.34 30.61 17.04
C ALA A 690 0.18 29.89 18.31
N ALA A 691 0.51 30.63 19.38
CA ALA A 691 1.09 30.08 20.61
C ALA A 691 0.03 29.68 21.65
N THR A 692 -1.14 30.32 21.62
CA THR A 692 -2.28 30.07 22.52
C THR A 692 -3.43 29.30 21.86
N GLY A 693 -3.43 29.25 20.52
CA GLY A 693 -4.44 28.62 19.69
C GLY A 693 -5.53 29.60 19.22
N PHE A 694 -6.07 29.36 18.03
CA PHE A 694 -7.12 30.17 17.43
C PHE A 694 -8.52 29.66 17.77
N THR A 695 -9.45 30.56 18.10
CA THR A 695 -10.89 30.28 18.18
C THR A 695 -11.63 31.01 17.06
N ILE A 696 -12.23 30.25 16.16
CA ILE A 696 -13.10 30.76 15.09
C ILE A 696 -14.55 30.71 15.59
N THR A 697 -15.34 31.76 15.39
CA THR A 697 -16.74 31.83 15.86
C THR A 697 -17.69 32.18 14.73
N ASN A 698 -18.71 31.33 14.51
CA ASN A 698 -19.84 31.67 13.64
C ASN A 698 -21.02 32.15 14.48
N THR A 699 -21.61 33.27 14.07
CA THR A 699 -22.78 33.88 14.72
C THR A 699 -23.98 33.77 13.78
N ASN A 700 -25.07 33.18 14.26
CA ASN A 700 -26.33 33.08 13.52
C ASN A 700 -26.94 34.48 13.35
N VAL A 701 -27.29 34.84 12.11
CA VAL A 701 -27.85 36.17 11.76
C VAL A 701 -29.34 36.15 11.42
N GLU A 702 -30.05 35.06 11.74
CA GLU A 702 -31.51 35.01 11.61
C GLU A 702 -32.20 36.06 12.50
N LYS A 703 -33.33 36.56 12.00
CA LYS A 703 -34.13 37.59 12.66
C LYS A 703 -35.60 37.16 12.78
N VAL A 704 -36.32 37.85 13.65
CA VAL A 704 -37.75 37.72 13.87
C VAL A 704 -38.38 39.09 13.69
N HIS A 705 -39.33 39.20 12.76
CA HIS A 705 -40.13 40.40 12.57
C HIS A 705 -41.18 40.50 13.68
N VAL A 706 -41.03 41.47 14.59
CA VAL A 706 -41.96 41.66 15.72
C VAL A 706 -42.96 42.76 15.43
N GLN A 707 -44.13 42.38 14.92
CA GLN A 707 -45.28 43.26 14.64
C GLN A 707 -46.56 42.70 15.30
N GLY A 708 -47.56 43.55 15.55
CA GLY A 708 -48.80 43.17 16.21
C GLY A 708 -49.91 44.22 16.16
N SER A 709 -51.08 43.84 16.63
CA SER A 709 -52.31 44.64 16.56
C SER A 709 -53.11 44.66 17.88
N LYS A 710 -53.96 45.68 18.05
CA LYS A 710 -54.89 45.82 19.18
C LYS A 710 -56.34 45.58 18.75
N THR A 711 -56.96 44.56 19.32
CA THR A 711 -58.39 44.29 19.22
C THR A 711 -59.14 44.83 20.45
N TRP A 712 -60.37 45.31 20.23
CA TRP A 712 -61.28 45.80 21.27
C TRP A 712 -62.60 45.03 21.19
N ASP A 713 -62.95 44.34 22.26
CA ASP A 713 -64.16 43.50 22.40
C ASP A 713 -65.07 44.12 23.47
N ASP A 714 -65.80 45.18 23.07
CA ASP A 714 -66.51 46.10 23.97
C ASP A 714 -67.84 46.64 23.40
N ASP A 715 -68.51 45.84 22.56
CA ASP A 715 -69.80 46.17 21.93
C ASP A 715 -69.72 47.46 21.06
N ASN A 716 -68.55 47.70 20.42
CA ASN A 716 -68.18 48.94 19.71
C ASN A 716 -68.14 50.19 20.61
N ASP A 717 -67.47 50.08 21.77
CA ASP A 717 -67.34 51.14 22.79
C ASP A 717 -68.68 51.73 23.26
N ARG A 718 -69.71 50.86 23.37
CA ARG A 718 -71.10 51.27 23.66
C ARG A 718 -71.27 52.05 24.97
N ASP A 719 -70.48 51.68 25.97
CA ASP A 719 -70.51 52.31 27.30
C ASP A 719 -69.48 53.47 27.43
N GLY A 720 -68.69 53.75 26.38
CA GLY A 720 -67.85 54.96 26.25
C GLY A 720 -66.60 54.97 27.13
N LEU A 721 -65.85 53.87 27.14
CA LEU A 721 -64.71 53.62 28.02
C LEU A 721 -63.37 53.45 27.28
N ARG A 722 -63.37 53.32 25.95
CA ARG A 722 -62.15 53.07 25.17
C ARG A 722 -61.21 54.29 25.21
N PRO A 723 -59.92 54.12 25.56
CA PRO A 723 -58.96 55.22 25.57
C PRO A 723 -58.57 55.67 24.14
N ALA A 724 -58.09 56.90 24.00
CA ALA A 724 -57.63 57.45 22.72
C ALA A 724 -56.31 56.82 22.23
N SER A 725 -55.47 56.35 23.16
CA SER A 725 -54.20 55.67 22.89
C SER A 725 -53.91 54.59 23.95
N ILE A 726 -52.97 53.71 23.64
CA ILE A 726 -52.37 52.75 24.57
C ILE A 726 -50.84 52.79 24.43
N THR A 727 -50.11 52.32 25.45
CA THR A 727 -48.67 52.06 25.36
C THR A 727 -48.42 50.56 25.29
N VAL A 728 -47.70 50.12 24.25
CA VAL A 728 -47.21 48.75 24.11
C VAL A 728 -45.70 48.70 24.30
N ARG A 729 -45.22 47.74 25.08
CA ARG A 729 -43.82 47.53 25.45
C ARG A 729 -43.35 46.20 24.88
N LEU A 730 -42.25 46.23 24.14
CA LEU A 730 -41.57 45.03 23.68
C LEU A 730 -40.51 44.62 24.70
N LEU A 731 -40.67 43.42 25.26
CA LEU A 731 -39.73 42.84 26.21
C LEU A 731 -38.99 41.66 25.58
N ALA A 732 -37.66 41.67 25.68
CA ALA A 732 -36.78 40.55 25.36
C ALA A 732 -36.39 39.85 26.66
N GLY A 733 -36.86 38.61 26.87
CA GLY A 733 -36.73 37.96 28.18
C GLY A 733 -37.44 38.77 29.27
N GLN A 734 -36.76 39.17 30.34
CA GLN A 734 -37.33 40.03 31.39
C GLN A 734 -37.25 41.54 31.08
N THR A 735 -36.48 41.96 30.07
CA THR A 735 -36.03 43.35 29.88
C THR A 735 -36.86 44.08 28.81
N GLU A 736 -37.33 45.30 29.09
CA GLU A 736 -37.90 46.18 28.05
C GLU A 736 -36.78 46.64 27.10
N VAL A 737 -36.97 46.41 25.79
CA VAL A 737 -36.01 46.81 24.74
C VAL A 737 -36.54 47.91 23.83
N ALA A 738 -37.86 48.07 23.75
CA ALA A 738 -38.52 49.17 23.04
C ALA A 738 -39.96 49.35 23.54
N SER A 739 -40.56 50.52 23.29
CA SER A 739 -41.99 50.77 23.51
C SER A 739 -42.54 51.77 22.50
N LYS A 740 -43.87 51.73 22.28
CA LYS A 740 -44.61 52.62 21.37
C LYS A 740 -45.96 53.02 21.97
N GLU A 741 -46.36 54.25 21.73
CA GLU A 741 -47.76 54.67 21.85
C GLU A 741 -48.50 54.32 20.54
N VAL A 742 -49.73 53.83 20.66
CA VAL A 742 -50.56 53.33 19.54
C VAL A 742 -51.94 53.94 19.62
N THR A 743 -52.46 54.43 18.49
CA THR A 743 -53.77 55.12 18.40
C THR A 743 -54.72 54.49 17.39
N ALA A 744 -56.00 54.91 17.44
CA ALA A 744 -57.00 54.57 16.43
C ALA A 744 -56.66 55.11 15.02
N GLU A 745 -55.96 56.24 14.92
CA GLU A 745 -55.53 56.83 13.64
C GLU A 745 -54.50 55.95 12.91
N GLN A 746 -53.70 55.20 13.68
CA GLN A 746 -52.70 54.23 13.20
C GLN A 746 -53.31 52.84 12.98
N GLY A 747 -54.64 52.74 12.91
CA GLY A 747 -55.36 51.47 12.74
C GLY A 747 -55.12 50.47 13.87
N TRP A 748 -54.75 50.94 15.08
CA TRP A 748 -54.47 50.08 16.23
C TRP A 748 -53.36 49.03 15.97
N SER A 749 -52.25 49.43 15.34
CA SER A 749 -51.17 48.52 14.90
C SER A 749 -49.77 49.02 15.27
N TRP A 750 -48.79 48.11 15.37
CA TRP A 750 -47.37 48.44 15.58
C TRP A 750 -46.43 47.43 14.91
N ASP A 751 -45.23 47.92 14.62
CA ASP A 751 -44.11 47.17 14.06
C ASP A 751 -42.81 47.60 14.76
N PHE A 752 -42.04 46.65 15.31
CA PHE A 752 -40.71 46.87 15.90
C PHE A 752 -39.55 46.44 14.98
N GLY A 753 -39.85 45.90 13.80
CA GLY A 753 -38.88 45.50 12.78
C GLY A 753 -38.26 44.13 13.01
N GLU A 754 -37.20 43.87 12.26
CA GLU A 754 -36.42 42.63 12.27
C GLU A 754 -35.39 42.64 13.41
N LEU A 755 -35.59 41.78 14.42
CA LEU A 755 -34.78 41.71 15.62
C LEU A 755 -34.03 40.36 15.73
N PRO A 756 -32.83 40.29 16.35
CA PRO A 756 -32.05 39.05 16.41
C PRO A 756 -32.83 37.87 17.02
N LYS A 757 -32.78 36.71 16.37
CA LYS A 757 -33.44 35.48 16.85
C LYS A 757 -32.74 34.87 18.07
N TYR A 758 -31.44 35.12 18.21
CA TYR A 758 -30.58 34.60 19.29
C TYR A 758 -29.84 35.73 20.01
N ASP A 759 -29.51 35.51 21.29
CA ASP A 759 -28.67 36.41 22.09
C ASP A 759 -27.17 36.17 21.83
N GLY A 760 -26.31 37.00 22.44
CA GLY A 760 -24.85 36.87 22.32
C GLY A 760 -24.26 35.59 22.93
N ASN A 761 -25.07 34.74 23.57
CA ASN A 761 -24.70 33.41 24.07
C ASN A 761 -25.30 32.29 23.20
N GLY A 762 -26.00 32.62 22.12
CA GLY A 762 -26.67 31.66 21.23
C GLY A 762 -28.04 31.16 21.71
N SER A 763 -28.60 31.74 22.76
CA SER A 763 -29.92 31.35 23.29
C SER A 763 -31.06 32.05 22.55
N PRO A 764 -32.17 31.37 22.20
CA PRO A 764 -33.31 32.00 21.52
C PRO A 764 -33.92 33.14 22.34
N ILE A 765 -34.13 34.31 21.72
CA ILE A 765 -34.72 35.46 22.40
C ILE A 765 -36.25 35.32 22.43
N SER A 766 -36.81 35.13 23.63
CA SER A 766 -38.25 35.21 23.86
C SER A 766 -38.70 36.67 23.90
N TYR A 767 -39.20 37.16 22.76
CA TYR A 767 -39.91 38.44 22.66
C TYR A 767 -41.37 38.30 23.13
N ARG A 768 -41.93 39.35 23.74
CA ARG A 768 -43.38 39.51 23.95
C ARG A 768 -43.79 40.98 23.94
N ILE A 769 -45.07 41.23 23.68
CA ILE A 769 -45.70 42.52 23.98
C ILE A 769 -46.32 42.52 25.38
N VAL A 770 -46.19 43.65 26.08
CA VAL A 770 -46.92 43.97 27.31
C VAL A 770 -47.62 45.31 27.11
N GLU A 771 -48.91 45.39 27.43
CA GLU A 771 -49.69 46.63 27.40
C GLU A 771 -49.70 47.29 28.79
N ASP A 772 -49.55 48.62 28.85
CA ASP A 772 -49.79 49.36 30.10
C ASP A 772 -51.29 49.29 30.50
N LYS A 773 -51.55 49.02 31.78
CA LYS A 773 -52.89 48.63 32.27
C LYS A 773 -54.00 49.63 31.91
N VAL A 774 -54.85 49.26 30.96
CA VAL A 774 -56.09 49.98 30.62
C VAL A 774 -57.16 49.78 31.71
N GLY A 775 -57.78 50.88 32.16
CA GLY A 775 -58.82 50.84 33.18
C GLY A 775 -60.18 50.39 32.63
N GLY A 776 -60.86 49.48 33.33
CA GLY A 776 -62.21 49.00 32.95
C GLY A 776 -62.25 47.80 31.99
N TYR A 777 -61.09 47.35 31.52
CA TYR A 777 -60.94 46.23 30.58
C TYR A 777 -60.13 45.08 31.18
N ALA A 778 -60.34 43.86 30.66
CA ALA A 778 -59.41 42.74 30.83
C ALA A 778 -58.54 42.63 29.56
N SER A 779 -57.21 42.58 29.73
CA SER A 779 -56.25 42.51 28.63
C SER A 779 -55.67 41.09 28.50
N THR A 780 -55.60 40.58 27.27
CA THR A 780 -55.02 39.27 26.92
C THR A 780 -54.15 39.40 25.66
N THR A 781 -53.10 38.58 25.55
CA THR A 781 -52.27 38.49 24.33
C THR A 781 -52.67 37.30 23.46
N SER A 782 -52.37 37.36 22.16
CA SER A 782 -52.48 36.21 21.25
C SER A 782 -51.47 35.10 21.60
N GLU A 783 -51.62 33.91 20.99
CA GLU A 783 -50.71 32.76 21.22
C GLU A 783 -49.26 33.03 20.77
N THR A 784 -49.07 33.95 19.82
CA THR A 784 -47.74 34.48 19.42
C THR A 784 -47.17 35.50 20.40
N GLY A 785 -47.97 35.98 21.35
CA GLY A 785 -47.57 36.99 22.34
C GLY A 785 -47.42 38.41 21.79
N PHE A 786 -47.85 38.67 20.54
CA PHE A 786 -47.62 39.94 19.85
C PHE A 786 -48.88 40.79 19.61
N ASP A 787 -50.07 40.21 19.48
CA ASP A 787 -51.32 40.96 19.45
C ASP A 787 -51.91 41.06 20.85
N VAL A 788 -52.71 42.10 21.10
CA VAL A 788 -53.40 42.31 22.37
C VAL A 788 -54.89 42.48 22.13
N THR A 789 -55.72 41.87 22.97
CA THR A 789 -57.18 42.07 23.00
C THR A 789 -57.59 42.69 24.34
N ASN A 790 -58.46 43.70 24.31
CA ASN A 790 -59.11 44.24 25.51
C ASN A 790 -60.61 43.93 25.47
N THR A 791 -61.11 43.22 26.47
CA THR A 791 -62.54 42.84 26.59
C THR A 791 -63.25 43.62 27.69
N HIS A 792 -64.49 44.02 27.44
CA HIS A 792 -65.39 44.69 28.40
C HIS A 792 -66.84 44.14 28.32
N SER A 793 -67.42 43.74 29.46
CA SER A 793 -68.72 43.04 29.54
C SER A 793 -69.83 43.93 30.14
N PRO A 794 -70.83 44.42 29.37
CA PRO A 794 -71.80 45.42 29.86
C PRO A 794 -73.01 44.87 30.64
N SER A 795 -73.78 45.76 31.30
CA SER A 795 -74.86 45.42 32.27
C SER A 795 -76.32 45.61 31.78
N VAL A 796 -77.26 44.81 32.32
CA VAL A 796 -78.72 44.77 31.96
C VAL A 796 -79.67 44.66 33.18
N THR A 797 -80.97 44.90 33.00
CA THR A 797 -82.05 44.99 34.02
C THR A 797 -83.42 44.49 33.51
N PHE A 798 -84.51 44.65 34.28
CA PHE A 798 -85.91 44.35 33.91
C PHE A 798 -86.92 45.37 34.51
N VAL A 799 -88.18 45.37 34.05
CA VAL A 799 -89.29 46.26 34.51
C VAL A 799 -90.63 45.52 34.55
N LYS A 800 -91.51 45.82 35.52
CA LYS A 800 -92.82 45.14 35.73
C LYS A 800 -94.01 46.10 35.81
N VAL A 801 -95.22 45.61 35.51
CA VAL A 801 -96.47 46.37 35.66
C VAL A 801 -97.65 45.50 36.12
N GLU A 802 -98.55 46.10 36.90
CA GLU A 802 -99.83 45.56 37.37
C GLU A 802 -100.98 46.55 37.16
N LYS A 803 -102.20 46.05 36.89
CA LYS A 803 -103.42 46.85 36.71
C LYS A 803 -104.47 46.53 37.77
N VAL A 804 -104.86 47.54 38.54
CA VAL A 804 -105.81 47.48 39.66
C VAL A 804 -107.11 48.23 39.31
N TRP A 805 -108.22 47.82 39.95
CA TRP A 805 -109.56 48.35 39.74
C TRP A 805 -110.22 48.74 41.07
N ASP A 806 -110.68 49.99 41.16
CA ASP A 806 -111.32 50.58 42.35
C ASP A 806 -112.76 50.95 41.99
N ASP A 807 -113.61 49.93 41.91
CA ASP A 807 -114.96 49.98 41.35
C ASP A 807 -116.01 49.18 42.13
N ALA A 808 -115.76 48.98 43.43
CA ALA A 808 -116.57 48.15 44.33
C ALA A 808 -116.77 46.72 43.77
N ASP A 809 -115.66 46.09 43.40
CA ASP A 809 -115.56 44.82 42.67
C ASP A 809 -116.56 44.67 41.50
N ASN A 810 -116.54 45.66 40.60
CA ASN A 810 -117.40 45.73 39.42
C ASN A 810 -118.91 45.59 39.71
N ALA A 811 -119.39 46.01 40.89
CA ALA A 811 -120.81 45.99 41.23
C ALA A 811 -121.72 46.81 40.27
N SER A 812 -121.14 47.65 39.42
CA SER A 812 -121.83 48.38 38.35
C SER A 812 -121.85 47.69 36.99
N GLY A 813 -121.10 46.58 36.81
CA GLY A 813 -120.96 45.86 35.55
C GLY A 813 -120.18 46.59 34.44
N LYS A 814 -119.45 47.67 34.75
CA LYS A 814 -118.79 48.55 33.77
C LYS A 814 -117.31 48.21 33.49
N ARG A 815 -116.67 47.34 34.28
CA ARG A 815 -115.25 46.98 34.07
C ARG A 815 -115.07 46.27 32.72
N PRO A 816 -114.18 46.75 31.82
CA PRO A 816 -113.91 46.07 30.55
C PRO A 816 -113.15 44.74 30.76
N ALA A 817 -113.14 43.90 29.73
CA ALA A 817 -112.46 42.61 29.77
C ALA A 817 -110.91 42.74 29.86
N SER A 818 -110.35 43.79 29.25
CA SER A 818 -108.92 44.07 29.21
C SER A 818 -108.62 45.55 28.94
N VAL A 819 -107.34 45.93 29.10
CA VAL A 819 -106.77 47.25 28.75
C VAL A 819 -105.35 47.06 28.19
N ARG A 820 -104.78 48.07 27.51
CA ARG A 820 -103.42 48.00 26.95
C ARG A 820 -102.45 48.96 27.63
N VAL A 821 -101.20 48.53 27.79
CA VAL A 821 -100.12 49.25 28.49
C VAL A 821 -98.84 49.24 27.67
N GLN A 822 -98.19 50.40 27.56
CA GLN A 822 -96.94 50.59 26.82
C GLN A 822 -95.76 50.78 27.78
N LEU A 823 -94.63 50.11 27.53
CA LEU A 823 -93.33 50.46 28.14
C LEU A 823 -92.67 51.57 27.32
N THR A 824 -92.01 52.50 28.00
CA THR A 824 -91.17 53.54 27.42
C THR A 824 -89.76 53.51 28.01
N ALA A 825 -88.76 53.78 27.17
CA ALA A 825 -87.37 54.01 27.53
C ALA A 825 -86.98 55.44 27.14
N ASN A 826 -86.41 56.20 28.09
CA ASN A 826 -86.03 57.60 27.91
C ASN A 826 -87.15 58.48 27.29
N GLY A 827 -88.41 58.15 27.58
CA GLY A 827 -89.60 58.85 27.07
C GLY A 827 -90.09 58.44 25.67
N LYS A 828 -89.46 57.47 24.99
CA LYS A 828 -89.96 56.85 23.75
C LYS A 828 -90.58 55.50 24.03
N ALA A 829 -91.64 55.13 23.31
CA ALA A 829 -92.20 53.78 23.33
C ALA A 829 -91.14 52.72 22.94
N THR A 830 -91.17 51.57 23.62
CA THR A 830 -90.21 50.47 23.46
C THR A 830 -90.95 49.15 23.33
N GLY A 831 -90.95 48.57 22.13
CA GLY A 831 -91.79 47.42 21.79
C GLY A 831 -93.29 47.76 21.70
N ASP A 832 -94.10 46.76 21.41
CA ASP A 832 -95.57 46.92 21.30
C ASP A 832 -96.26 47.03 22.67
N ALA A 833 -97.41 47.72 22.69
CA ALA A 833 -98.25 47.83 23.89
C ALA A 833 -98.90 46.48 24.24
N VAL A 834 -98.66 45.99 25.45
CA VAL A 834 -99.12 44.69 25.96
C VAL A 834 -100.55 44.78 26.50
N GLU A 835 -101.30 43.68 26.46
CA GLU A 835 -102.66 43.61 27.00
C GLU A 835 -102.66 43.04 28.42
N LEU A 836 -103.37 43.73 29.34
CA LEU A 836 -103.62 43.27 30.70
C LEU A 836 -105.11 42.93 30.84
N SER A 837 -105.41 41.77 31.41
CA SER A 837 -106.77 41.24 31.53
C SER A 837 -106.91 40.31 32.74
N ALA A 838 -108.14 39.91 33.06
CA ALA A 838 -108.37 38.92 34.13
C ALA A 838 -107.62 37.59 33.89
N ALA A 839 -107.35 37.23 32.64
CA ALA A 839 -106.68 35.97 32.28
C ALA A 839 -105.17 35.96 32.61
N ASN A 840 -104.49 37.11 32.59
CA ASN A 840 -103.10 37.24 33.03
C ASN A 840 -102.95 37.82 34.45
N GLY A 841 -104.03 37.78 35.25
CA GLY A 841 -104.06 38.38 36.58
C GLY A 841 -103.79 39.88 36.58
N TRP A 842 -103.98 40.54 35.43
CA TRP A 842 -103.71 41.95 35.17
C TRP A 842 -102.22 42.36 35.31
N LYS A 843 -101.24 41.50 34.97
CA LYS A 843 -99.78 41.74 35.19
C LYS A 843 -98.88 41.44 33.97
N HIS A 844 -97.71 42.09 33.88
CA HIS A 844 -96.67 41.85 32.86
C HIS A 844 -95.23 42.21 33.31
N SER A 845 -94.19 41.72 32.59
CA SER A 845 -92.74 41.98 32.83
C SER A 845 -91.97 42.08 31.51
N TRP A 846 -91.01 43.00 31.42
CA TRP A 846 -90.05 43.16 30.32
C TRP A 846 -88.62 42.98 30.84
N ASP A 847 -87.86 42.06 30.25
CA ASP A 847 -86.55 41.62 30.77
C ASP A 847 -85.38 41.93 29.80
N LYS A 848 -84.12 41.83 30.30
CA LYS A 848 -82.86 42.08 29.55
C LYS A 848 -82.72 43.48 28.93
N LEU A 849 -83.25 44.49 29.61
CA LEU A 849 -83.19 45.89 29.24
C LEU A 849 -81.78 46.47 29.52
N PRO A 850 -81.16 47.28 28.64
CA PRO A 850 -79.84 47.88 28.93
C PRO A 850 -79.86 48.80 30.15
N VAL A 851 -78.82 48.74 30.98
CA VAL A 851 -78.65 49.70 32.10
C VAL A 851 -78.16 51.05 31.59
N ASN A 852 -77.21 51.04 30.64
CA ASN A 852 -76.65 52.22 29.99
C ASN A 852 -76.85 52.16 28.48
N GLU A 853 -76.99 53.34 27.87
CA GLU A 853 -76.98 53.56 26.42
C GLU A 853 -76.14 54.82 26.16
N ALA A 854 -75.11 54.73 25.29
CA ALA A 854 -74.15 55.80 25.03
C ALA A 854 -73.58 56.43 26.33
N GLY A 855 -73.10 55.59 27.24
CA GLY A 855 -72.53 55.98 28.54
C GLY A 855 -73.51 56.59 29.55
N LYS A 856 -74.83 56.55 29.32
CA LYS A 856 -75.86 57.16 30.19
C LYS A 856 -76.93 56.17 30.62
N LYS A 857 -77.32 56.24 31.90
CA LYS A 857 -78.33 55.33 32.47
C LYS A 857 -79.71 55.50 31.83
N VAL A 858 -80.30 54.40 31.38
CA VAL A 858 -81.63 54.37 30.76
C VAL A 858 -82.73 54.48 31.82
N THR A 859 -83.75 55.30 31.55
CA THR A 859 -84.90 55.51 32.43
C THR A 859 -86.16 54.90 31.83
N TYR A 860 -86.85 54.02 32.57
CA TYR A 860 -88.04 53.31 32.10
C TYR A 860 -89.32 53.76 32.81
N ALA A 861 -90.42 53.85 32.07
CA ALA A 861 -91.76 54.19 32.58
C ALA A 861 -92.88 53.51 31.77
N VAL A 862 -94.07 53.32 32.36
CA VAL A 862 -95.23 52.71 31.69
C VAL A 862 -96.43 53.66 31.57
N GLN A 863 -97.30 53.41 30.60
CA GLN A 863 -98.52 54.19 30.35
C GLN A 863 -99.68 53.28 29.92
N GLU A 864 -100.88 53.47 30.48
CA GLU A 864 -102.12 52.90 29.95
C GLU A 864 -102.52 53.65 28.67
N VAL A 865 -102.74 52.92 27.57
CA VAL A 865 -102.83 53.50 26.21
C VAL A 865 -104.18 54.20 25.99
N GLU A 866 -105.27 53.60 26.46
CA GLU A 866 -106.62 54.16 26.40
C GLU A 866 -107.33 53.89 27.74
N VAL A 867 -107.82 54.94 28.41
CA VAL A 867 -108.51 54.83 29.70
C VAL A 867 -110.00 54.54 29.46
N PRO A 868 -110.56 53.44 30.02
CA PRO A 868 -111.94 53.04 29.74
C PRO A 868 -113.03 54.01 30.24
N ASP A 869 -114.09 54.17 29.45
CA ASP A 869 -115.18 55.12 29.69
C ASP A 869 -115.83 54.95 31.07
N GLY A 870 -115.92 56.05 31.82
CA GLY A 870 -116.48 56.10 33.19
C GLY A 870 -115.47 55.87 34.32
N TYR A 871 -114.22 55.58 33.99
CA TYR A 871 -113.11 55.47 34.93
C TYR A 871 -112.13 56.65 34.83
N ALA A 872 -111.41 56.92 35.92
CA ALA A 872 -110.17 57.72 35.90
C ALA A 872 -108.98 56.80 36.20
N SER A 873 -107.87 56.98 35.48
CA SER A 873 -106.63 56.17 35.61
C SER A 873 -105.51 56.94 36.29
N GLU A 874 -104.75 56.27 37.14
CA GLU A 874 -103.56 56.77 37.83
C GLU A 874 -102.42 55.75 37.76
N VAL A 875 -101.21 56.19 37.41
CA VAL A 875 -100.01 55.34 37.34
C VAL A 875 -99.09 55.66 38.52
N THR A 876 -98.68 54.63 39.25
CA THR A 876 -97.83 54.71 40.44
C THR A 876 -96.68 53.69 40.35
N GLY A 877 -95.66 53.82 41.21
CA GLY A 877 -94.48 52.94 41.21
C GLY A 877 -93.34 53.45 40.31
N ASN A 878 -92.34 52.59 40.06
CA ASN A 878 -91.14 52.94 39.29
C ASN A 878 -90.49 51.69 38.64
N ALA A 879 -89.49 51.91 37.80
CA ALA A 879 -88.81 50.84 37.05
C ALA A 879 -88.18 49.72 37.91
N GLY A 880 -87.69 50.02 39.12
CA GLY A 880 -87.00 49.05 39.98
C GLY A 880 -87.94 48.22 40.86
N GLU A 881 -89.06 48.81 41.29
CA GLU A 881 -90.06 48.15 42.15
C GLU A 881 -91.24 47.57 41.36
N GLY A 882 -91.45 48.06 40.14
CA GLY A 882 -92.64 47.82 39.32
C GLY A 882 -93.64 48.98 39.38
N PHE A 883 -94.53 49.01 38.40
CA PHE A 883 -95.60 50.02 38.28
C PHE A 883 -96.97 49.43 38.58
N THR A 884 -97.85 50.22 39.20
CA THR A 884 -99.27 49.89 39.40
C THR A 884 -100.16 50.96 38.77
N ILE A 885 -101.06 50.53 37.90
CA ILE A 885 -102.01 51.39 37.18
C ILE A 885 -103.41 51.15 37.78
N THR A 886 -104.02 52.14 38.42
CA THR A 886 -105.30 52.00 39.13
C THR A 886 -106.42 52.76 38.41
N ASN A 887 -107.54 52.08 38.10
CA ASN A 887 -108.71 52.72 37.46
C ASN A 887 -109.87 52.78 38.46
N LYS A 888 -110.36 54.00 38.75
CA LYS A 888 -111.41 54.26 39.75
C LYS A 888 -112.75 54.64 39.10
N LEU A 889 -113.84 54.03 39.55
CA LEU A 889 -115.19 54.23 39.02
C LEU A 889 -115.84 55.54 39.51
N THR A 890 -116.63 56.19 38.66
CA THR A 890 -117.33 57.45 38.97
C THR A 890 -118.86 57.32 38.98
N THR A 891 -119.54 58.02 39.89
CA THR A 891 -120.96 57.79 40.23
C THR A 891 -121.94 58.91 39.85
N THR A 892 -121.49 59.99 39.21
CA THR A 892 -122.37 61.10 38.78
C THR A 892 -121.97 61.63 37.38
N PRO A 893 -122.83 61.54 36.36
CA PRO A 893 -122.73 62.36 35.15
C PRO A 893 -123.45 63.72 35.36
N PRO A 894 -123.12 64.80 34.63
CA PRO A 894 -122.21 64.88 33.48
C PRO A 894 -121.13 65.99 33.58
N ASP A 895 -120.26 66.10 32.56
CA ASP A 895 -120.30 67.27 31.67
C ASP A 895 -119.78 66.92 30.26
N LYS A 896 -120.57 67.24 29.23
CA LYS A 896 -120.15 67.30 27.82
C LYS A 896 -120.79 68.52 27.15
N THR A 897 -120.52 69.71 27.70
CA THR A 897 -120.86 70.99 27.07
C THR A 897 -119.68 71.99 27.15
N PRO A 898 -119.42 72.81 26.11
CA PRO A 898 -118.12 73.46 25.93
C PRO A 898 -117.97 74.81 26.66
N LYS A 899 -116.79 75.07 27.24
CA LYS A 899 -116.38 76.37 27.81
C LYS A 899 -115.38 77.11 26.91
N LYS A 900 -115.83 78.15 26.20
CA LYS A 900 -115.03 79.17 25.49
C LYS A 900 -115.96 80.32 25.03
N PRO A 901 -115.56 81.61 24.94
CA PRO A 901 -114.33 82.33 25.38
C PRO A 901 -114.70 83.20 26.63
N LYS A 902 -114.29 84.46 26.92
CA LYS A 902 -113.40 85.47 26.28
C LYS A 902 -112.47 86.21 27.31
N PRO A 903 -112.65 87.45 27.84
CA PRO A 903 -111.51 88.25 28.34
C PRO A 903 -111.77 88.90 29.73
N GLU A 904 -111.15 89.98 30.23
CA GLU A 904 -110.13 90.97 29.80
C GLU A 904 -109.38 91.37 31.11
N THR A 905 -108.05 91.51 31.19
CA THR A 905 -107.22 92.74 30.94
C THR A 905 -107.78 94.08 31.47
N PRO A 906 -106.96 95.14 31.73
CA PRO A 906 -105.48 95.22 31.72
C PRO A 906 -104.82 96.01 32.89
N SER A 907 -103.50 95.90 33.02
CA SER A 907 -102.67 97.09 33.28
C SER A 907 -101.38 97.05 32.46
N LYS A 908 -101.43 97.85 31.38
CA LYS A 908 -100.40 98.68 30.73
C LYS A 908 -98.91 98.32 30.97
N ALA A 909 -98.14 97.96 29.93
CA ALA A 909 -97.65 98.83 28.83
C ALA A 909 -96.52 99.78 29.29
N THR A 910 -95.42 100.04 28.56
CA THR A 910 -95.06 99.84 27.13
C THR A 910 -93.52 100.03 27.00
N PRO A 911 -92.86 99.96 25.81
CA PRO A 911 -93.26 99.42 24.50
C PRO A 911 -92.26 98.38 23.94
N LYS A 912 -92.48 97.89 22.71
CA LYS A 912 -91.52 97.11 21.94
C LYS A 912 -91.27 97.75 20.56
N PRO A 913 -90.03 98.12 20.21
CA PRO A 913 -89.60 98.32 18.82
C PRO A 913 -89.33 97.00 18.08
N LYS A 914 -89.34 97.07 16.74
CA LYS A 914 -89.11 95.94 15.80
C LYS A 914 -87.59 95.87 15.42
N PRO A 915 -87.11 95.18 14.35
CA PRO A 915 -85.77 94.60 14.33
C PRO A 915 -84.79 95.31 13.38
N ALA A 916 -83.56 94.80 13.33
CA ALA A 916 -82.66 94.98 12.19
C ALA A 916 -82.12 93.63 11.70
N THR A 917 -82.40 93.33 10.44
CA THR A 917 -81.83 92.25 9.60
C THR A 917 -81.01 92.94 8.47
N PRO A 918 -80.48 92.23 7.46
CA PRO A 918 -79.57 91.07 7.45
C PRO A 918 -78.37 91.38 6.48
N LYS A 919 -78.01 90.39 5.61
CA LYS A 919 -77.15 90.41 4.41
C LYS A 919 -75.67 90.06 4.64
N THR A 920 -74.97 89.33 3.76
CA THR A 920 -75.29 88.50 2.55
C THR A 920 -74.06 87.58 2.31
N GLY A 921 -74.08 86.47 1.58
CA GLY A 921 -75.13 85.82 0.77
C GLY A 921 -74.49 85.08 -0.42
N ASP A 922 -75.15 84.01 -0.90
CA ASP A 922 -75.10 83.45 -2.27
C ASP A 922 -73.73 82.89 -2.79
N ASP A 923 -73.62 81.99 -3.78
CA ASP A 923 -74.64 81.24 -4.54
C ASP A 923 -74.08 79.94 -5.17
N SER A 924 -74.97 78.99 -5.51
CA SER A 924 -74.86 78.04 -6.66
C SER A 924 -73.65 77.07 -6.74
N ALA A 925 -73.53 76.15 -7.71
CA ALA A 925 -74.47 75.12 -8.19
C ALA A 925 -73.68 74.00 -8.91
N SER A 926 -74.30 72.83 -9.16
CA SER A 926 -73.75 71.78 -10.06
C SER A 926 -73.87 72.23 -11.53
N PRO A 927 -73.04 71.71 -12.49
CA PRO A 927 -73.54 70.56 -13.26
C PRO A 927 -72.48 69.62 -13.94
N ILE A 928 -72.96 68.43 -14.37
CA ILE A 928 -72.63 67.71 -15.62
C ILE A 928 -71.20 67.12 -15.83
N ALA A 929 -71.15 65.80 -16.08
CA ALA A 929 -70.05 65.08 -16.75
C ALA A 929 -70.29 65.00 -18.27
N PRO A 930 -69.30 64.63 -19.13
CA PRO A 930 -69.45 63.32 -19.83
C PRO A 930 -68.20 62.65 -20.48
N LEU A 931 -68.38 61.40 -20.97
CA LEU A 931 -67.72 60.73 -22.13
C LEU A 931 -66.16 60.50 -22.11
N LEU A 932 -65.52 59.58 -22.88
CA LEU A 932 -65.85 58.23 -23.44
C LEU A 932 -64.59 57.60 -24.11
N ALA A 933 -64.41 56.26 -24.04
CA ALA A 933 -63.70 55.40 -25.03
C ALA A 933 -62.18 55.66 -25.33
N SER A 934 -61.44 54.88 -26.13
CA SER A 934 -61.27 53.40 -26.29
C SER A 934 -60.09 53.05 -27.22
N ALA A 935 -59.19 52.14 -26.83
CA ALA A 935 -58.32 51.29 -27.69
C ALA A 935 -57.62 50.23 -26.80
N CYS A 936 -57.42 48.94 -27.11
CA CYS A 936 -56.98 48.21 -28.32
C CYS A 936 -55.45 48.29 -28.57
N ALA A 937 -54.71 47.20 -28.87
CA ALA A 937 -55.03 45.75 -28.86
C ALA A 937 -53.74 44.88 -29.03
N LEU A 938 -53.94 43.55 -29.21
CA LEU A 938 -52.99 42.46 -29.57
C LEU A 938 -52.11 41.88 -28.43
N SER A 939 -51.61 40.62 -28.47
CA SER A 939 -52.16 39.27 -28.78
C SER A 939 -51.05 38.31 -29.24
N ALA A 940 -50.91 37.16 -28.58
CA ALA A 940 -50.33 35.88 -29.05
C ALA A 940 -48.88 35.81 -29.62
N GLY A 941 -48.15 34.73 -29.29
CA GLY A 941 -46.87 34.39 -29.91
C GLY A 941 -46.23 33.11 -29.36
N LEU A 942 -46.35 31.99 -30.09
CA LEU A 942 -45.81 30.68 -29.72
C LEU A 942 -44.48 30.40 -30.44
N ALA A 943 -43.45 29.90 -29.75
CA ALA A 943 -42.28 29.28 -30.40
C ALA A 943 -41.53 28.27 -29.52
N LEU A 944 -41.26 27.07 -30.05
CA LEU A 944 -40.15 26.20 -29.62
C LEU A 944 -39.00 26.38 -30.60
N ARG A 945 -37.73 26.25 -30.16
CA ARG A 945 -36.77 25.36 -30.84
C ARG A 945 -35.50 25.05 -30.04
N ARG A 946 -34.89 23.93 -30.44
CA ARG A 946 -33.65 23.33 -29.92
C ARG A 946 -32.42 24.21 -30.15
N GLY A 947 -31.46 24.12 -29.24
CA GLY A 947 -30.04 24.34 -29.49
C GLY A 947 -29.24 23.33 -28.64
N ALA A 948 -28.23 22.68 -29.20
CA ALA A 948 -27.41 21.70 -28.49
C ALA A 948 -25.98 21.65 -29.05
N ARG A 949 -25.00 21.93 -28.20
CA ARG A 949 -23.56 21.63 -28.27
C ARG A 949 -22.87 22.22 -27.02
N ARG A 950 -21.64 21.87 -26.62
CA ARG A 950 -20.81 20.62 -26.63
C ARG A 950 -19.38 21.09 -26.33
N GLU A 951 -18.65 20.35 -25.49
CA GLU A 951 -17.24 20.58 -25.14
C GLU A 951 -17.01 21.91 -24.35
N ASP A 952 -16.10 21.97 -23.37
CA ASP A 952 -15.22 20.92 -22.80
C ASP A 952 -15.61 20.59 -21.33
#